data_AF-Q2LUR8-F1
#
_entry.id   AF-Q2LUR8-F1
#
_cell.length_a   1.000
_cell.length_b   1.000
_cell.length_c   1.000
_cell.angle_alpha   90.00
_cell.angle_beta   90.00
_cell.angle_gamma   90.00
#
_symmetry.space_group_name_H-M   'P 1'
#
loop_
_entity.id
_entity.type
_entity.pdbx_description
1 polymer ?
#
loop_
_entity_poly.entity_id
_entity_poly.type
_entity_poly.pdbx_seq_one_letter_code
_entity_poly.pdbx_strand_id
1 'polypeptide(L)'
;MSRKCSGVWVMAFLLSVLIILQGCLAATKNTVISPQIRQLFQGTYVVDPYMEKHTPRTVAVLPFRNSSNSQAGSNEVRKGFYNHFSSLPFKDMELHRVDDLLLKAGLTDPGVIRNTSPVKLGEILGVDAVVFGEISNFDRLFALVYSQVSVGAEIRMYDAKTGHFLWSGKHVTRIHEGGVSTTPVGLIATVVATSMNIRDIQLLRACDDLFREMVKTLPVPHLAEALRPPGITLLTQDTQGKPKKAGEEIRVVIQGTPKMRASFDIGDFRKHVDMREIEPGGYLGIYKVVPGDNLSRATIVGTLRDDSGNAVQWVDAVGTVTLDTKPPEKIAEARAVGRNRTILLNWTKGEATDLAGYKVYRSKTPLTGYEEIAKTEVTQWRDEGLENLQPYYYRITAFDEAGNESEATDALEGVAVAPGPTPVSGRIETDTVWYSGASPYVLEKDVTVADKARLVIEPGTEVRSREGALIIEGRIEVQGDREHIVNFDVVEGKKTWPGLRFVNVRDKENPLRFCRIRGAETAVACLSSSPRIETCELLENGVALHIDGAFSKPRVVDNIISRNREAAILIVNGAQPLLEGNRIQDNEREGVRIQSSAPVIRHNLVTRNRGTGILVNTSQAAIRENNLFDNTPLDMAADSVGEPADGLLNWWGTVRGAELFSRISGRISVGSVLSAPWPQGKPIPLNIPASDLGGSISRDAFLIPANSPYQVKRDVVIDGGAILHIEPGVEIRYDPHTSIIVEDGAVEALGTSDRPVLFTASGQSPTPGSYSTAIHLAKPTKANSIFRYCVFKYADIALDISFGSPEISWCHITKNAQNGVFCRNDVAPRISYSTFEENTGEGAIKCVGMSRPKINFNNFLRNEITDIQAFSSIRIDASRNWWGSSAPDDSGIFRQNEDGISIKPWLKAPQADAFAGRKDERDLRRP
;
A
#
# COMPACT_ATOMS: atom_id res chain seq x y z
N MET A 1 77.41 28.60 -11.51
CA MET A 1 78.81 28.25 -11.22
C MET A 1 78.86 26.88 -10.55
N SER A 2 79.49 25.91 -11.23
CA SER A 2 80.24 24.75 -10.68
C SER A 2 79.59 23.69 -9.75
N ARG A 3 79.33 22.51 -10.37
CA ARG A 3 79.84 21.14 -10.05
C ARG A 3 79.24 20.27 -8.90
N LYS A 4 78.88 19.06 -9.37
CA LYS A 4 79.13 17.68 -8.86
C LYS A 4 78.24 17.08 -7.77
N CYS A 5 77.41 16.10 -8.17
CA CYS A 5 77.23 14.72 -7.64
C CYS A 5 76.11 14.06 -8.47
N SER A 6 76.04 12.78 -8.83
CA SER A 6 76.91 11.60 -8.78
C SER A 6 76.12 10.51 -9.50
N GLY A 7 76.57 10.08 -10.68
CA GLY A 7 75.96 8.99 -11.46
C GLY A 7 76.43 7.64 -10.94
N VAL A 8 75.55 6.89 -10.26
CA VAL A 8 75.78 5.50 -9.82
C VAL A 8 74.59 4.56 -10.13
N TRP A 9 73.48 5.03 -10.71
CA TRP A 9 72.27 4.19 -10.89
C TRP A 9 71.88 3.85 -12.34
N VAL A 10 72.77 4.02 -13.32
CA VAL A 10 72.49 3.65 -14.74
C VAL A 10 73.30 2.43 -15.21
N MET A 11 74.12 1.83 -14.34
CA MET A 11 74.97 0.66 -14.65
C MET A 11 74.43 -0.68 -14.10
N ALA A 12 73.20 -0.71 -13.57
CA ALA A 12 72.56 -1.94 -13.05
C ALA A 12 71.40 -2.47 -13.92
N PHE A 13 70.99 -1.75 -14.97
CA PHE A 13 69.85 -2.12 -15.82
C PHE A 13 70.24 -2.53 -17.25
N LEU A 14 71.54 -2.46 -17.59
CA LEU A 14 72.07 -2.82 -18.91
C LEU A 14 72.99 -4.06 -18.90
N LEU A 15 73.12 -4.74 -17.75
CA LEU A 15 73.86 -6.01 -17.63
C LEU A 15 72.97 -7.26 -17.50
N SER A 16 71.64 -7.10 -17.50
CA SER A 16 70.65 -8.19 -17.40
C SER A 16 69.96 -8.53 -18.73
N VAL A 17 70.33 -7.87 -19.83
CA VAL A 17 69.70 -8.06 -21.16
C VAL A 17 70.68 -8.62 -22.21
N LEU A 18 71.86 -9.10 -21.81
CA LEU A 18 72.89 -9.57 -22.78
C LEU A 18 73.53 -10.93 -22.48
N ILE A 19 72.85 -11.83 -21.77
CA ILE A 19 73.22 -13.26 -21.67
C ILE A 19 71.99 -14.16 -21.88
N ILE A 20 71.27 -13.96 -22.99
CA ILE A 20 70.31 -14.96 -23.51
C ILE A 20 70.47 -14.99 -25.03
N LEU A 21 71.56 -15.58 -25.52
CA LEU A 21 71.72 -16.08 -26.90
C LEU A 21 73.12 -16.68 -27.04
N GLN A 22 73.28 -17.97 -26.73
CA GLN A 22 74.17 -18.92 -27.42
C GLN A 22 73.76 -20.35 -27.05
N GLY A 23 73.66 -21.24 -28.03
CA GLY A 23 73.57 -22.68 -27.80
C GLY A 23 72.54 -23.41 -28.67
N CYS A 24 72.78 -23.47 -29.97
CA CYS A 24 72.18 -24.50 -30.83
C CYS A 24 73.04 -25.78 -30.72
N LEU A 25 72.42 -26.94 -31.04
CA LEU A 25 73.01 -28.24 -31.39
C LEU A 25 73.40 -29.20 -30.23
N ALA A 26 72.70 -30.33 -30.16
CA ALA A 26 73.13 -31.60 -30.79
C ALA A 26 72.56 -32.80 -30.02
N ALA A 27 71.77 -33.61 -30.71
CA ALA A 27 71.41 -34.94 -30.27
C ALA A 27 72.67 -35.81 -30.15
N THR A 28 72.84 -36.51 -29.03
CA THR A 28 73.73 -37.67 -28.95
C THR A 28 73.02 -38.87 -28.33
N LYS A 29 73.28 -40.02 -28.95
CA LYS A 29 72.79 -41.35 -28.59
C LYS A 29 73.54 -41.87 -27.35
N ASN A 30 72.81 -42.65 -26.54
CA ASN A 30 73.23 -43.40 -25.36
C ASN A 30 73.25 -42.62 -24.04
N THR A 31 72.14 -42.67 -23.32
CA THR A 31 72.20 -42.79 -21.86
C THR A 31 71.47 -44.07 -21.45
N VAL A 32 72.22 -44.86 -20.69
CA VAL A 32 71.99 -46.23 -20.26
C VAL A 32 70.69 -46.35 -19.46
N ILE A 33 69.96 -47.45 -19.71
CA ILE A 33 68.87 -47.93 -18.86
C ILE A 33 69.46 -48.20 -17.47
N SER A 34 69.22 -47.29 -16.53
CA SER A 34 69.32 -47.60 -15.10
C SER A 34 68.08 -48.39 -14.70
N PRO A 35 68.20 -49.54 -14.01
CA PRO A 35 67.05 -50.36 -13.66
C PRO A 35 66.15 -49.59 -12.69
N GLN A 36 64.84 -49.61 -12.93
CA GLN A 36 63.88 -49.21 -11.90
C GLN A 36 64.00 -50.20 -10.74
N ILE A 37 64.75 -49.81 -9.71
CA ILE A 37 64.55 -50.33 -8.36
C ILE A 37 63.14 -49.90 -7.97
N ARG A 38 62.19 -50.84 -8.01
CA ARG A 38 60.87 -50.72 -7.37
C ARG A 38 61.09 -50.27 -5.94
N GLN A 39 60.79 -49.02 -5.61
CA GLN A 39 60.61 -48.64 -4.23
C GLN A 39 59.24 -49.13 -3.77
N LEU A 40 59.28 -49.96 -2.72
CA LEU A 40 58.12 -50.35 -1.92
C LEU A 40 57.40 -49.09 -1.43
N PHE A 41 56.07 -49.14 -1.38
CA PHE A 41 55.23 -48.14 -0.72
C PHE A 41 55.89 -47.68 0.59
N GLN A 42 56.21 -46.38 0.70
CA GLN A 42 56.95 -45.82 1.84
C GLN A 42 56.05 -45.52 3.06
N GLY A 43 54.76 -45.87 2.98
CA GLY A 43 53.82 -45.77 4.09
C GLY A 43 53.76 -47.04 4.94
N THR A 44 53.01 -46.97 6.04
CA THR A 44 52.72 -48.14 6.87
C THR A 44 51.42 -48.78 6.40
N TYR A 45 51.42 -50.09 6.18
CA TYR A 45 50.20 -50.86 5.88
C TYR A 45 50.13 -52.09 6.77
N VAL A 46 48.91 -52.56 7.02
CA VAL A 46 48.63 -53.78 7.79
C VAL A 46 47.56 -54.55 7.04
N VAL A 47 47.83 -55.83 6.75
CA VAL A 47 46.83 -56.80 6.29
C VAL A 47 46.54 -57.72 7.47
N ASP A 48 45.28 -57.84 7.86
CA ASP A 48 44.90 -58.79 8.90
C ASP A 48 44.85 -60.22 8.30
N PRO A 49 45.43 -61.25 8.96
CA PRO A 49 45.32 -62.63 8.48
C PRO A 49 43.88 -63.11 8.26
N TYR A 50 42.90 -62.51 8.93
CA TYR A 50 41.47 -62.77 8.73
C TYR A 50 41.03 -62.51 7.27
N MET A 51 41.67 -61.55 6.59
CA MET A 51 41.37 -61.16 5.20
C MET A 51 41.65 -62.28 4.19
N GLU A 52 42.60 -63.19 4.46
CA GLU A 52 42.96 -64.29 3.55
C GLU A 52 41.80 -65.30 3.35
N LYS A 53 40.93 -65.43 4.36
CA LYS A 53 39.80 -66.37 4.34
C LYS A 53 38.44 -65.68 4.20
N HIS A 54 38.38 -64.36 4.35
CA HIS A 54 37.14 -63.57 4.38
C HIS A 54 37.23 -62.33 3.46
N THR A 55 37.70 -62.52 2.23
CA THR A 55 37.83 -61.42 1.26
C THR A 55 36.44 -60.92 0.84
N PRO A 56 36.12 -59.62 1.03
CA PRO A 56 34.82 -59.05 0.69
C PRO A 56 34.62 -58.97 -0.83
N ARG A 57 33.38 -59.07 -1.30
CA ARG A 57 33.04 -58.90 -2.73
C ARG A 57 32.46 -57.53 -3.02
N THR A 58 31.59 -57.01 -2.16
CA THR A 58 31.02 -55.66 -2.30
C THR A 58 31.60 -54.69 -1.29
N VAL A 59 31.98 -53.48 -1.72
CA VAL A 59 32.67 -52.50 -0.85
C VAL A 59 32.11 -51.10 -1.02
N ALA A 60 31.85 -50.39 0.08
CA ALA A 60 31.50 -48.97 0.07
C ALA A 60 32.60 -48.10 0.67
N VAL A 61 32.97 -47.02 -0.03
CA VAL A 61 33.92 -46.01 0.46
C VAL A 61 33.16 -44.86 1.12
N LEU A 62 33.29 -44.74 2.44
CA LEU A 62 32.56 -43.77 3.27
C LEU A 62 33.16 -42.35 3.17
N PRO A 63 32.41 -41.31 3.57
CA PRO A 63 32.93 -39.94 3.71
C PRO A 63 34.19 -39.89 4.59
N PHE A 64 35.25 -39.26 4.11
CA PHE A 64 36.52 -39.15 4.86
C PHE A 64 36.43 -38.04 5.90
N ARG A 65 36.95 -38.32 7.10
CA ARG A 65 37.07 -37.31 8.16
C ARG A 65 38.34 -36.49 7.95
N ASN A 66 38.23 -35.17 8.01
CA ASN A 66 39.39 -34.28 7.98
C ASN A 66 39.92 -34.03 9.41
N SER A 67 41.14 -34.46 9.69
CA SER A 67 41.83 -34.15 10.96
C SER A 67 43.03 -33.21 10.75
N SER A 68 43.16 -32.63 9.56
CA SER A 68 44.25 -31.70 9.22
C SER A 68 43.94 -30.24 9.57
N ASN A 69 44.95 -29.37 9.52
CA ASN A 69 44.83 -27.94 9.82
C ASN A 69 44.00 -27.16 8.77
N SER A 70 43.85 -27.70 7.56
CA SER A 70 43.02 -27.14 6.49
C SER A 70 41.72 -27.92 6.41
N GLN A 71 40.60 -27.34 6.82
CA GLN A 71 39.28 -27.99 6.75
C GLN A 71 38.77 -28.22 5.31
N ALA A 72 39.50 -27.80 4.27
CA ALA A 72 39.16 -28.01 2.86
C ALA A 72 39.81 -29.29 2.29
N GLY A 73 39.16 -29.97 1.34
CA GLY A 73 39.80 -31.02 0.51
C GLY A 73 39.34 -32.46 0.72
N SER A 74 38.38 -32.74 1.61
CA SER A 74 38.05 -34.13 1.98
C SER A 74 37.33 -34.91 0.90
N ASN A 75 36.52 -34.23 0.09
CA ASN A 75 35.81 -34.85 -1.02
C ASN A 75 36.77 -35.19 -2.16
N GLU A 76 37.73 -34.33 -2.42
CA GLU A 76 38.76 -34.47 -3.45
C GLU A 76 39.67 -35.66 -3.13
N VAL A 77 40.10 -35.79 -1.87
CA VAL A 77 40.92 -36.91 -1.39
C VAL A 77 40.13 -38.22 -1.39
N ARG A 78 38.84 -38.22 -0.98
CA ARG A 78 37.96 -39.39 -1.06
C ARG A 78 37.76 -39.87 -2.50
N LYS A 79 37.47 -38.95 -3.42
CA LYS A 79 37.34 -39.25 -4.85
C LYS A 79 38.65 -39.79 -5.43
N GLY A 80 39.79 -39.19 -5.05
CA GLY A 80 41.12 -39.69 -5.41
C GLY A 80 41.34 -41.14 -5.01
N PHE A 81 41.04 -41.50 -3.75
CA PHE A 81 41.13 -42.90 -3.30
C PHE A 81 40.18 -43.80 -4.09
N TYR A 82 38.91 -43.39 -4.23
CA TYR A 82 37.88 -44.18 -4.91
C TYR A 82 38.24 -44.46 -6.38
N ASN A 83 38.79 -43.48 -7.11
CA ASN A 83 39.20 -43.64 -8.50
C ASN A 83 40.30 -44.70 -8.69
N HIS A 84 41.20 -44.86 -7.71
CA HIS A 84 42.17 -45.96 -7.73
C HIS A 84 41.57 -47.26 -7.22
N PHE A 85 40.71 -47.20 -6.22
CA PHE A 85 40.06 -48.36 -5.63
C PHE A 85 39.11 -49.07 -6.61
N SER A 86 38.35 -48.33 -7.42
CA SER A 86 37.42 -48.87 -8.42
C SER A 86 38.11 -49.68 -9.52
N SER A 87 39.43 -49.51 -9.68
CA SER A 87 40.24 -50.32 -10.60
C SER A 87 40.59 -51.72 -10.08
N LEU A 88 40.34 -51.99 -8.78
CA LEU A 88 40.52 -53.30 -8.16
C LEU A 88 39.29 -54.20 -8.44
N PRO A 89 39.43 -55.53 -8.44
CA PRO A 89 38.34 -56.47 -8.75
C PRO A 89 37.35 -56.66 -7.58
N PHE A 90 36.90 -55.55 -6.97
CA PHE A 90 35.76 -55.52 -6.06
C PHE A 90 34.53 -54.99 -6.79
N LYS A 91 33.33 -55.31 -6.30
CA LYS A 91 32.10 -54.64 -6.71
C LYS A 91 31.86 -53.44 -5.80
N ASP A 92 32.37 -52.29 -6.19
CA ASP A 92 32.24 -51.05 -5.44
C ASP A 92 30.86 -50.41 -5.59
N MET A 93 30.47 -49.58 -4.60
CA MET A 93 29.27 -48.75 -4.66
C MET A 93 29.64 -47.31 -5.05
N GLU A 94 28.86 -46.70 -5.95
CA GLU A 94 29.11 -45.33 -6.39
C GLU A 94 29.02 -44.33 -5.23
N LEU A 95 29.96 -43.38 -5.17
CA LEU A 95 30.07 -42.44 -4.03
C LEU A 95 28.78 -41.67 -3.73
N HIS A 96 28.06 -41.19 -4.76
CA HIS A 96 26.81 -40.47 -4.59
C HIS A 96 25.72 -41.35 -3.97
N ARG A 97 25.70 -42.64 -4.33
CA ARG A 97 24.73 -43.61 -3.80
C ARG A 97 25.02 -43.94 -2.33
N VAL A 98 26.30 -44.00 -1.95
CA VAL A 98 26.71 -44.09 -0.54
C VAL A 98 26.18 -42.89 0.23
N ASP A 99 26.40 -41.69 -0.30
CA ASP A 99 26.01 -40.44 0.37
C ASP A 99 24.49 -40.31 0.51
N ASP A 100 23.73 -40.67 -0.52
CA ASP A 100 22.25 -40.68 -0.49
C ASP A 100 21.68 -41.66 0.53
N LEU A 101 22.25 -42.87 0.60
CA LEU A 101 21.78 -43.89 1.55
C LEU A 101 22.12 -43.52 2.99
N LEU A 102 23.29 -42.93 3.23
CA LEU A 102 23.67 -42.38 4.54
C LEU A 102 22.79 -41.18 4.93
N LEU A 103 22.51 -40.27 3.99
CA LEU A 103 21.60 -39.14 4.18
C LEU A 103 20.19 -39.62 4.56
N LYS A 104 19.65 -40.61 3.84
CA LYS A 104 18.34 -41.24 4.15
C LYS A 104 18.32 -41.91 5.52
N ALA A 105 19.47 -42.39 6.01
CA ALA A 105 19.63 -42.94 7.35
C ALA A 105 19.93 -41.88 8.43
N GLY A 106 19.94 -40.58 8.09
CA GLY A 106 20.23 -39.48 9.01
C GLY A 106 21.71 -39.32 9.38
N LEU A 107 22.62 -39.96 8.64
CA LEU A 107 24.07 -39.95 8.89
C LEU A 107 24.76 -38.98 7.93
N THR A 108 24.78 -37.68 8.27
CA THR A 108 25.38 -36.62 7.43
C THR A 108 26.76 -36.13 7.91
N ASP A 109 27.13 -36.42 9.15
CA ASP A 109 28.40 -35.99 9.76
C ASP A 109 29.47 -37.10 9.66
N PRO A 110 30.64 -36.86 9.03
CA PRO A 110 31.71 -37.85 8.89
C PRO A 110 32.29 -38.36 10.22
N GLY A 111 32.27 -37.56 11.28
CA GLY A 111 32.66 -37.96 12.62
C GLY A 111 31.67 -38.93 13.25
N VAL A 112 30.36 -38.71 13.06
CA VAL A 112 29.30 -39.63 13.48
C VAL A 112 29.35 -40.95 12.69
N ILE A 113 29.56 -40.86 11.37
CA ILE A 113 29.73 -42.03 10.50
C ILE A 113 30.90 -42.89 10.98
N ARG A 114 32.06 -42.28 11.28
CA ARG A 114 33.24 -42.98 11.81
C ARG A 114 32.96 -43.74 13.12
N ASN A 115 32.14 -43.17 14.00
CA ASN A 115 31.81 -43.77 15.29
C ASN A 115 30.68 -44.81 15.19
N THR A 116 30.06 -44.96 14.02
CA THR A 116 29.04 -45.97 13.77
C THR A 116 29.71 -47.32 13.50
N SER A 117 29.22 -48.40 14.11
CA SER A 117 29.80 -49.74 13.94
C SER A 117 29.79 -50.16 12.47
N PRO A 118 30.85 -50.82 11.95
CA PRO A 118 30.90 -51.31 10.57
C PRO A 118 29.72 -52.20 10.17
N VAL A 119 29.19 -52.98 11.14
CA VAL A 119 28.03 -53.86 10.92
C VAL A 119 26.78 -53.08 10.53
N LYS A 120 26.42 -52.06 11.31
CA LYS A 120 25.29 -51.19 11.04
C LYS A 120 25.44 -50.42 9.71
N LEU A 121 26.65 -50.01 9.35
CA LEU A 121 26.90 -49.36 8.06
C LEU A 121 26.76 -50.34 6.88
N GLY A 122 27.18 -51.58 7.07
CA GLY A 122 26.95 -52.69 6.14
C GLY A 122 25.46 -52.96 5.90
N GLU A 123 24.63 -52.92 6.95
CA GLU A 123 23.17 -53.07 6.83
C GLU A 123 22.51 -51.93 6.05
N ILE A 124 22.93 -50.68 6.29
CA ILE A 124 22.40 -49.49 5.60
C ILE A 124 22.77 -49.51 4.11
N LEU A 125 24.02 -49.89 3.81
CA LEU A 125 24.58 -49.81 2.46
C LEU A 125 24.43 -51.12 1.67
N GLY A 126 24.15 -52.25 2.33
CA GLY A 126 24.05 -53.56 1.68
C GLY A 126 25.36 -54.09 1.11
N VAL A 127 26.49 -53.85 1.78
CA VAL A 127 27.85 -54.23 1.32
C VAL A 127 28.55 -55.20 2.27
N ASP A 128 29.52 -55.97 1.74
CA ASP A 128 30.32 -56.93 2.52
C ASP A 128 31.42 -56.25 3.35
N ALA A 129 31.92 -55.09 2.92
CA ALA A 129 32.92 -54.32 3.63
C ALA A 129 32.71 -52.81 3.48
N VAL A 130 33.17 -52.07 4.49
CA VAL A 130 33.17 -50.60 4.49
C VAL A 130 34.57 -50.06 4.67
N VAL A 131 34.88 -48.98 3.96
CA VAL A 131 36.19 -48.31 4.00
C VAL A 131 36.03 -46.94 4.65
N PHE A 132 36.77 -46.72 5.73
CA PHE A 132 36.91 -45.43 6.40
C PHE A 132 38.21 -44.75 5.96
N GLY A 133 38.18 -43.43 5.82
CA GLY A 133 39.38 -42.63 5.61
C GLY A 133 39.50 -41.47 6.58
N GLU A 134 40.71 -41.21 7.05
CA GLU A 134 41.07 -40.06 7.87
C GLU A 134 42.22 -39.29 7.21
N ILE A 135 42.02 -37.98 7.01
CA ILE A 135 43.01 -37.12 6.35
C ILE A 135 43.90 -36.54 7.45
N SER A 136 45.18 -36.93 7.42
CA SER A 136 46.17 -36.55 8.44
C SER A 136 46.91 -35.26 8.10
N ASN A 137 47.13 -34.98 6.81
CA ASN A 137 47.80 -33.76 6.34
C ASN A 137 47.12 -33.24 5.08
N PHE A 138 46.83 -31.94 5.06
CA PHE A 138 46.35 -31.23 3.89
C PHE A 138 46.91 -29.81 3.92
N ASP A 139 48.18 -29.66 3.58
CA ASP A 139 48.86 -28.36 3.63
C ASP A 139 49.16 -27.83 2.22
N ARG A 140 48.78 -26.57 2.00
CA ARG A 140 49.00 -25.82 0.75
C ARG A 140 49.84 -24.58 1.06
N LEU A 141 51.16 -24.64 0.83
CA LEU A 141 52.06 -23.49 1.04
C LEU A 141 52.49 -22.91 -0.32
N PHE A 142 52.14 -21.65 -0.59
CA PHE A 142 52.49 -20.96 -1.83
C PHE A 142 53.14 -19.59 -1.53
N ALA A 143 54.41 -19.40 -1.88
CA ALA A 143 55.13 -18.13 -1.69
C ALA A 143 55.95 -17.80 -2.95
N LEU A 144 55.54 -16.80 -3.75
CA LEU A 144 56.16 -16.15 -4.95
C LEU A 144 56.95 -17.01 -5.97
N VAL A 145 57.82 -17.91 -5.55
CA VAL A 145 58.64 -18.83 -6.37
C VAL A 145 58.65 -20.28 -5.83
N TYR A 146 57.95 -20.56 -4.73
CA TYR A 146 57.92 -21.84 -4.03
C TYR A 146 56.48 -22.32 -3.84
N SER A 147 56.18 -23.53 -4.32
CA SER A 147 54.90 -24.23 -4.11
C SER A 147 55.16 -25.59 -3.48
N GLN A 148 54.48 -25.86 -2.37
CA GLN A 148 54.47 -27.16 -1.71
C GLN A 148 53.03 -27.60 -1.45
N VAL A 149 52.68 -28.79 -1.94
CA VAL A 149 51.39 -29.46 -1.66
C VAL A 149 51.69 -30.77 -0.94
N SER A 150 51.00 -31.01 0.18
CA SER A 150 51.07 -32.29 0.89
C SER A 150 49.68 -32.86 1.16
N VAL A 151 49.52 -34.14 0.85
CA VAL A 151 48.29 -34.91 1.07
C VAL A 151 48.65 -36.16 1.86
N GLY A 152 48.00 -36.34 3.01
CA GLY A 152 48.18 -37.50 3.88
C GLY A 152 46.86 -38.13 4.25
N ALA A 153 46.77 -39.45 4.13
CA ALA A 153 45.57 -40.21 4.45
C ALA A 153 45.90 -41.51 5.18
N GLU A 154 45.02 -41.88 6.12
CA GLU A 154 44.94 -43.18 6.76
C GLU A 154 43.61 -43.83 6.41
N ILE A 155 43.67 -44.91 5.64
CA ILE A 155 42.52 -45.67 5.17
C ILE A 155 42.44 -46.99 5.93
N ARG A 156 41.23 -47.36 6.38
CA ARG A 156 40.96 -48.63 7.08
C ARG A 156 39.73 -49.32 6.50
N MET A 157 39.83 -50.61 6.25
CA MET A 157 38.76 -51.46 5.74
C MET A 157 38.32 -52.45 6.82
N TYR A 158 37.00 -52.61 6.96
CA TYR A 158 36.39 -53.56 7.90
C TYR A 158 35.36 -54.43 7.20
N ASP A 159 35.28 -55.68 7.63
CA ASP A 159 34.21 -56.62 7.28
C ASP A 159 32.90 -56.09 7.88
N ALA A 160 31.91 -55.85 7.03
CA ALA A 160 30.64 -55.26 7.43
C ALA A 160 29.64 -56.30 7.97
N LYS A 161 29.97 -57.59 7.95
CA LYS A 161 29.15 -58.64 8.58
C LYS A 161 29.59 -58.90 10.01
N THR A 162 30.89 -58.89 10.25
CA THR A 162 31.49 -59.24 11.55
C THR A 162 32.04 -58.05 12.32
N GLY A 163 32.28 -56.92 11.65
CA GLY A 163 32.98 -55.77 12.21
C GLY A 163 34.50 -55.96 12.30
N HIS A 164 35.04 -57.09 11.80
CA HIS A 164 36.46 -57.40 11.90
C HIS A 164 37.30 -56.48 11.02
N PHE A 165 38.49 -56.12 11.51
CA PHE A 165 39.46 -55.35 10.73
C PHE A 165 40.04 -56.21 9.59
N LEU A 166 40.19 -55.62 8.40
CA LEU A 166 40.70 -56.33 7.22
C LEU A 166 42.05 -55.78 6.76
N TRP A 167 42.13 -54.47 6.58
CA TRP A 167 43.31 -53.84 6.00
C TRP A 167 43.40 -52.37 6.40
N SER A 168 44.63 -51.85 6.49
CA SER A 168 44.88 -50.41 6.58
C SER A 168 46.08 -50.00 5.74
N GLY A 169 46.04 -48.75 5.26
CA GLY A 169 47.16 -48.08 4.63
C GLY A 169 47.25 -46.64 5.13
N LYS A 170 48.44 -46.20 5.53
CA LYS A 170 48.71 -44.84 6.00
C LYS A 170 49.96 -44.29 5.34
N HIS A 171 49.82 -43.16 4.66
CA HIS A 171 50.92 -42.50 3.98
C HIS A 171 50.70 -40.99 3.81
N VAL A 172 51.79 -40.26 3.58
CA VAL A 172 51.79 -38.82 3.29
C VAL A 172 52.68 -38.57 2.09
N THR A 173 52.10 -38.06 1.01
CA THR A 173 52.82 -37.65 -0.19
C THR A 173 53.06 -36.14 -0.14
N ARG A 174 54.28 -35.71 -0.49
CA ARG A 174 54.66 -34.29 -0.58
C ARG A 174 55.24 -34.02 -1.96
N ILE A 175 54.72 -33.02 -2.65
CA ILE A 175 55.24 -32.55 -3.94
C ILE A 175 55.73 -31.11 -3.78
N HIS A 176 56.94 -30.84 -4.30
CA HIS A 176 57.58 -29.52 -4.32
C HIS A 176 57.97 -29.20 -5.76
N GLU A 177 57.66 -28.01 -6.27
CA GLU A 177 58.34 -27.48 -7.46
C GLU A 177 58.13 -25.97 -7.68
N GLY A 178 59.20 -25.31 -8.13
CA GLY A 178 59.24 -23.95 -8.66
C GLY A 178 59.84 -24.00 -10.07
N GLY A 179 58.99 -23.90 -11.10
CA GLY A 179 59.39 -23.95 -12.50
C GLY A 179 58.18 -24.20 -13.40
N VAL A 180 58.06 -23.44 -14.50
CA VAL A 180 56.99 -23.59 -15.49
C VAL A 180 57.17 -24.92 -16.22
N SER A 181 56.19 -25.83 -16.14
CA SER A 181 56.20 -27.13 -16.81
C SER A 181 56.27 -26.96 -18.34
N THR A 182 57.40 -27.34 -18.95
CA THR A 182 57.55 -27.40 -20.40
C THR A 182 57.16 -28.78 -20.93
N THR A 183 55.95 -28.83 -21.53
CA THR A 183 55.36 -29.83 -22.47
C THR A 183 54.59 -31.04 -21.89
N PRO A 184 53.53 -31.55 -22.58
CA PRO A 184 53.46 -31.84 -24.03
C PRO A 184 52.77 -30.78 -24.90
N VAL A 185 53.23 -30.69 -26.16
CA VAL A 185 52.52 -30.04 -27.27
C VAL A 185 51.48 -31.05 -27.80
N GLY A 186 50.19 -30.75 -27.65
CA GLY A 186 49.06 -31.58 -28.11
C GLY A 186 47.70 -30.91 -27.82
N LEU A 187 46.65 -31.27 -28.58
CA LEU A 187 45.31 -30.66 -28.50
C LEU A 187 44.67 -30.80 -27.10
N ILE A 188 44.92 -31.91 -26.41
CA ILE A 188 44.38 -32.20 -25.06
C ILE A 188 45.05 -31.35 -23.99
N ALA A 189 46.37 -31.18 -24.06
CA ALA A 189 47.14 -30.42 -23.09
C ALA A 189 46.64 -28.97 -22.98
N THR A 190 46.18 -28.38 -24.09
CA THR A 190 45.55 -27.05 -24.11
C THR A 190 44.28 -26.99 -23.26
N VAL A 191 43.37 -27.96 -23.43
CA VAL A 191 42.11 -28.01 -22.68
C VAL A 191 42.36 -28.28 -21.20
N VAL A 192 43.34 -29.13 -20.87
CA VAL A 192 43.77 -29.41 -19.49
C VAL A 192 44.40 -28.17 -18.84
N ALA A 193 45.29 -27.47 -19.54
CA ALA A 193 45.94 -26.26 -19.03
C ALA A 193 44.99 -25.07 -18.89
N THR A 194 43.97 -24.96 -19.75
CA THR A 194 42.94 -23.93 -19.60
C THR A 194 41.89 -24.31 -18.57
N SER A 195 41.62 -25.59 -18.34
CA SER A 195 40.59 -26.04 -17.36
C SER A 195 41.08 -26.04 -15.92
N MET A 196 42.39 -26.16 -15.67
CA MET A 196 42.93 -26.42 -14.33
C MET A 196 43.92 -25.33 -13.90
N ASN A 197 43.79 -24.86 -12.66
CA ASN A 197 44.80 -24.01 -12.05
C ASN A 197 46.06 -24.84 -11.77
N ILE A 198 47.27 -24.26 -11.87
CA ILE A 198 48.53 -24.94 -11.56
C ILE A 198 48.48 -25.57 -10.14
N ARG A 199 47.75 -24.91 -9.23
CA ARG A 199 47.55 -25.37 -7.84
C ARG A 199 46.70 -26.65 -7.74
N ASP A 200 45.73 -26.86 -8.63
CA ASP A 200 44.82 -28.00 -8.61
C ASP A 200 45.44 -29.24 -9.28
N ILE A 201 46.28 -29.02 -10.30
CA ILE A 201 47.08 -30.09 -10.94
C ILE A 201 48.02 -30.74 -9.91
N GLN A 202 48.67 -29.95 -9.06
CA GLN A 202 49.59 -30.46 -8.05
C GLN A 202 48.86 -31.24 -6.94
N LEU A 203 47.63 -30.85 -6.60
CA LEU A 203 46.80 -31.60 -5.67
C LEU A 203 46.42 -32.97 -6.22
N LEU A 204 45.96 -33.03 -7.48
CA LEU A 204 45.60 -34.29 -8.12
C LEU A 204 46.80 -35.23 -8.25
N ARG A 205 47.98 -34.72 -8.62
CA ARG A 205 49.21 -35.52 -8.65
C ARG A 205 49.57 -36.08 -7.28
N ALA A 206 49.49 -35.27 -6.23
CA ALA A 206 49.75 -35.72 -4.86
C ALA A 206 48.75 -36.79 -4.40
N CYS A 207 47.47 -36.66 -4.77
CA CYS A 207 46.44 -37.67 -4.49
C CYS A 207 46.67 -38.96 -5.31
N ASP A 208 46.98 -38.83 -6.59
CA ASP A 208 47.23 -39.97 -7.50
C ASP A 208 48.44 -40.77 -7.00
N ASP A 209 49.56 -40.11 -6.72
CA ASP A 209 50.76 -40.76 -6.17
C ASP A 209 50.49 -41.42 -4.81
N LEU A 210 49.73 -40.77 -3.94
CA LEU A 210 49.36 -41.33 -2.63
C LEU A 210 48.55 -42.62 -2.77
N PHE A 211 47.51 -42.61 -3.59
CA PHE A 211 46.53 -43.70 -3.61
C PHE A 211 46.88 -44.80 -4.60
N ARG A 212 47.49 -44.50 -5.75
CA ARG A 212 47.95 -45.50 -6.74
C ARG A 212 48.86 -46.55 -6.13
N GLU A 213 49.74 -46.16 -5.22
CA GLU A 213 50.63 -47.11 -4.54
C GLU A 213 49.98 -47.74 -3.31
N MET A 214 49.11 -47.01 -2.60
CA MET A 214 48.40 -47.52 -1.42
C MET A 214 47.45 -48.68 -1.78
N VAL A 215 46.65 -48.54 -2.84
CA VAL A 215 45.67 -49.58 -3.23
C VAL A 215 46.33 -50.88 -3.68
N LYS A 216 47.58 -50.84 -4.17
CA LYS A 216 48.35 -52.05 -4.54
C LYS A 216 48.68 -52.94 -3.35
N THR A 217 48.65 -52.40 -2.14
CA THR A 217 48.90 -53.17 -0.90
C THR A 217 47.64 -53.89 -0.40
N LEU A 218 46.48 -53.62 -1.00
CA LEU A 218 45.21 -54.22 -0.63
C LEU A 218 45.09 -55.63 -1.26
N PRO A 219 44.90 -56.70 -0.46
CA PRO A 219 44.71 -58.04 -1.00
C PRO A 219 43.41 -58.12 -1.81
N VAL A 220 43.49 -58.59 -3.05
CA VAL A 220 42.35 -58.73 -3.97
C VAL A 220 41.93 -60.20 -4.13
N PRO A 221 40.66 -60.51 -4.41
CA PRO A 221 40.23 -61.88 -4.70
C PRO A 221 40.96 -62.45 -5.94
N HIS A 222 41.42 -63.70 -5.87
CA HIS A 222 41.97 -64.40 -7.05
C HIS A 222 40.83 -64.80 -8.00
N LEU A 223 40.66 -64.07 -9.11
CA LEU A 223 39.93 -64.54 -10.29
C LEU A 223 40.93 -64.88 -11.42
N ALA A 224 40.68 -66.00 -12.09
CA ALA A 224 41.34 -66.38 -13.34
C ALA A 224 41.11 -65.30 -14.41
N GLU A 225 42.19 -64.95 -15.12
CA GLU A 225 42.23 -64.16 -16.36
C GLU A 225 41.13 -63.10 -16.54
N ALA A 226 41.15 -62.06 -15.70
CA ALA A 226 40.57 -60.78 -16.08
C ALA A 226 41.67 -59.95 -16.76
N LEU A 227 41.47 -59.67 -18.06
CA LEU A 227 42.18 -58.58 -18.74
C LEU A 227 42.12 -57.36 -17.82
N ARG A 228 43.28 -56.76 -17.51
CA ARG A 228 43.31 -55.56 -16.67
C ARG A 228 42.35 -54.54 -17.27
N PRO A 229 41.38 -54.02 -16.51
CA PRO A 229 40.48 -53.00 -17.03
C PRO A 229 41.31 -51.81 -17.54
N PRO A 230 40.84 -51.10 -18.57
CA PRO A 230 41.51 -49.90 -19.05
C PRO A 230 41.72 -48.93 -17.88
N GLY A 231 42.90 -48.32 -17.79
CA GLY A 231 43.18 -47.29 -16.79
C GLY A 231 42.79 -45.91 -17.30
N ILE A 232 42.15 -45.09 -16.44
CA ILE A 232 42.04 -43.64 -16.59
C ILE A 232 43.06 -43.00 -15.64
N THR A 233 43.81 -42.01 -16.11
CA THR A 233 44.79 -41.25 -15.32
C THR A 233 44.39 -39.78 -15.12
N LEU A 234 43.51 -39.26 -15.97
CA LEU A 234 42.98 -37.90 -15.83
C LEU A 234 41.57 -37.81 -16.44
N LEU A 235 40.68 -37.11 -15.77
CA LEU A 235 39.41 -36.63 -16.28
C LEU A 235 39.25 -35.16 -15.87
N THR A 236 39.00 -34.27 -16.82
CA THR A 236 38.78 -32.84 -16.57
C THR A 236 37.83 -32.23 -17.59
N GLN A 237 37.33 -31.04 -17.30
CA GLN A 237 36.35 -30.30 -18.09
C GLN A 237 36.63 -28.79 -18.06
N ASP A 238 36.25 -28.05 -19.11
CA ASP A 238 36.68 -26.66 -19.34
C ASP A 238 35.78 -25.53 -18.77
N THR A 239 34.73 -25.84 -18.03
CA THR A 239 33.79 -24.83 -17.49
C THR A 239 34.38 -23.98 -16.37
N GLN A 240 35.41 -24.47 -15.66
CA GLN A 240 35.98 -23.79 -14.48
C GLN A 240 34.94 -23.42 -13.39
N GLY A 241 33.80 -24.11 -13.34
CA GLY A 241 32.71 -23.82 -12.41
C GLY A 241 31.84 -22.62 -12.79
N LYS A 242 32.06 -21.99 -13.96
CA LYS A 242 31.18 -20.93 -14.49
C LYS A 242 29.96 -21.57 -15.17
N PRO A 243 28.75 -21.02 -14.97
CA PRO A 243 27.56 -21.47 -15.69
C PRO A 243 27.77 -21.35 -17.21
N LYS A 244 27.24 -22.31 -17.96
CA LYS A 244 27.23 -22.30 -19.42
C LYS A 244 25.82 -22.07 -19.94
N LYS A 245 25.69 -21.16 -20.91
CA LYS A 245 24.41 -20.85 -21.56
C LYS A 245 24.22 -21.58 -22.88
N ALA A 246 23.01 -21.48 -23.43
CA ALA A 246 22.64 -22.13 -24.68
C ALA A 246 23.58 -21.72 -25.83
N GLY A 247 24.05 -22.70 -26.59
CA GLY A 247 24.99 -22.53 -27.70
C GLY A 247 26.46 -22.64 -27.31
N GLU A 248 26.81 -22.55 -26.02
CA GLU A 248 28.17 -22.79 -25.55
C GLU A 248 28.51 -24.29 -25.51
N GLU A 249 29.80 -24.58 -25.49
CA GLU A 249 30.33 -25.94 -25.46
C GLU A 249 30.97 -26.23 -24.10
N ILE A 250 30.78 -27.46 -23.64
CA ILE A 250 31.55 -28.07 -22.57
C ILE A 250 32.49 -29.09 -23.21
N ARG A 251 33.78 -28.95 -22.97
CA ARG A 251 34.82 -29.85 -23.46
C ARG A 251 35.30 -30.71 -22.31
N VAL A 252 35.13 -32.02 -22.45
CA VAL A 252 35.54 -33.04 -21.48
C VAL A 252 36.71 -33.83 -22.05
N VAL A 253 37.74 -34.03 -21.24
CA VAL A 253 38.96 -34.73 -21.60
C VAL A 253 39.15 -35.94 -20.71
N ILE A 254 39.43 -37.09 -21.31
CA ILE A 254 39.93 -38.29 -20.62
C ILE A 254 41.34 -38.60 -21.12
N GLN A 255 42.28 -38.81 -20.20
CA GLN A 255 43.57 -39.43 -20.48
C GLN A 255 43.60 -40.83 -19.84
N GLY A 256 43.96 -41.84 -20.62
CA GLY A 256 43.93 -43.23 -20.19
C GLY A 256 44.50 -44.19 -21.23
N THR A 257 44.01 -45.43 -21.22
CA THR A 257 44.51 -46.49 -22.11
C THR A 257 44.14 -46.21 -23.57
N PRO A 258 45.08 -46.28 -24.55
CA PRO A 258 44.80 -46.03 -25.97
C PRO A 258 43.85 -47.04 -26.62
N LYS A 259 43.19 -46.64 -27.73
CA LYS A 259 42.30 -47.48 -28.56
C LYS A 259 41.08 -48.06 -27.82
N MET A 260 40.50 -47.31 -26.90
CA MET A 260 39.30 -47.68 -26.13
C MET A 260 38.08 -46.90 -26.65
N ARG A 261 36.88 -47.38 -26.33
CA ARG A 261 35.64 -46.59 -26.49
C ARG A 261 35.47 -45.68 -25.29
N ALA A 262 35.41 -44.38 -25.51
CA ALA A 262 35.29 -43.38 -24.46
C ALA A 262 33.93 -42.69 -24.51
N SER A 263 33.33 -42.48 -23.34
CA SER A 263 32.09 -41.69 -23.19
C SER A 263 32.12 -40.94 -21.86
N PHE A 264 31.29 -39.90 -21.71
CA PHE A 264 31.11 -39.24 -20.42
C PHE A 264 29.64 -38.93 -20.12
N ASP A 265 29.34 -38.79 -18.84
CA ASP A 265 28.04 -38.42 -18.30
C ASP A 265 28.13 -37.05 -17.61
N ILE A 266 27.07 -36.24 -17.71
CA ILE A 266 26.88 -35.00 -16.97
C ILE A 266 25.80 -35.26 -15.93
N GLY A 267 26.20 -35.72 -14.73
CA GLY A 267 25.28 -36.20 -13.71
C GLY A 267 24.27 -37.22 -14.26
N ASP A 268 23.02 -37.16 -13.78
CA ASP A 268 21.92 -37.94 -14.36
C ASP A 268 21.26 -37.27 -15.58
N PHE A 269 21.65 -36.04 -15.90
CA PHE A 269 21.02 -35.21 -16.91
C PHE A 269 21.29 -35.71 -18.33
N ARG A 270 22.55 -36.00 -18.65
CA ARG A 270 22.97 -36.55 -19.94
C ARG A 270 23.95 -37.69 -19.71
N LYS A 271 23.62 -38.86 -20.28
CA LYS A 271 24.42 -40.08 -20.16
C LYS A 271 24.96 -40.50 -21.52
N HIS A 272 26.14 -41.12 -21.50
CA HIS A 272 26.83 -41.73 -22.63
C HIS A 272 27.10 -40.78 -23.79
N VAL A 273 27.61 -39.58 -23.49
CA VAL A 273 28.08 -38.66 -24.52
C VAL A 273 29.38 -39.21 -25.11
N ASP A 274 29.36 -39.57 -26.38
CA ASP A 274 30.50 -40.17 -27.08
C ASP A 274 31.72 -39.24 -27.11
N MET A 275 32.90 -39.82 -26.92
CA MET A 275 34.19 -39.13 -27.00
C MET A 275 35.05 -39.72 -28.11
N ARG A 276 35.91 -38.88 -28.70
CA ARG A 276 36.81 -39.29 -29.78
C ARG A 276 38.26 -39.32 -29.31
N GLU A 277 38.97 -40.40 -29.59
CA GLU A 277 40.42 -40.46 -29.41
C GLU A 277 41.09 -39.52 -30.42
N ILE A 278 41.78 -38.49 -29.94
CA ILE A 278 42.43 -37.47 -30.77
C ILE A 278 43.96 -37.58 -30.75
N GLU A 279 44.50 -38.26 -29.74
CA GLU A 279 45.89 -38.72 -29.65
C GLU A 279 45.91 -40.05 -28.87
N PRO A 280 46.95 -40.90 -29.02
CA PRO A 280 46.96 -42.21 -28.36
C PRO A 280 46.75 -42.10 -26.84
N GLY A 281 45.64 -42.66 -26.34
CA GLY A 281 45.25 -42.61 -24.93
C GLY A 281 44.58 -41.31 -24.49
N GLY A 282 44.33 -40.39 -25.42
CA GLY A 282 43.73 -39.09 -25.17
C GLY A 282 42.40 -38.91 -25.90
N TYR A 283 41.32 -38.70 -25.14
CA TYR A 283 39.95 -38.62 -25.65
C TYR A 283 39.34 -37.25 -25.36
N LEU A 284 38.66 -36.67 -26.36
CA LEU A 284 37.92 -35.42 -26.26
C LEU A 284 36.45 -35.65 -26.57
N GLY A 285 35.58 -35.22 -25.65
CA GLY A 285 34.13 -35.13 -25.82
C GLY A 285 33.68 -33.68 -25.78
N ILE A 286 32.70 -33.32 -26.60
CA ILE A 286 32.12 -31.97 -26.62
C ILE A 286 30.61 -32.09 -26.46
N TYR A 287 30.07 -31.44 -25.44
CA TYR A 287 28.63 -31.27 -25.29
C TYR A 287 28.24 -29.81 -25.59
N LYS A 288 27.34 -29.62 -26.55
CA LYS A 288 26.77 -28.30 -26.87
C LYS A 288 25.50 -28.10 -26.08
N VAL A 289 25.47 -27.05 -25.25
CA VAL A 289 24.32 -26.70 -24.41
C VAL A 289 23.16 -26.28 -25.31
N VAL A 290 22.00 -26.90 -25.13
CA VAL A 290 20.78 -26.57 -25.90
C VAL A 290 19.75 -25.87 -25.01
N PRO A 291 18.84 -25.05 -25.57
CA PRO A 291 17.78 -24.43 -24.79
C PRO A 291 16.98 -25.45 -23.97
N GLY A 292 16.79 -25.18 -22.67
CA GLY A 292 16.12 -26.09 -21.73
C GLY A 292 17.08 -26.89 -20.86
N ASP A 293 18.36 -26.94 -21.21
CA ASP A 293 19.41 -27.53 -20.37
C ASP A 293 19.61 -26.66 -19.13
N ASN A 294 19.09 -27.11 -17.98
CA ASN A 294 19.22 -26.41 -16.70
C ASN A 294 19.62 -27.40 -15.62
N LEU A 295 20.83 -27.24 -15.07
CA LEU A 295 21.35 -28.10 -14.01
C LEU A 295 22.40 -27.34 -13.20
N SER A 296 22.48 -27.61 -11.90
CA SER A 296 23.44 -26.97 -11.02
C SER A 296 24.44 -27.99 -10.47
N ARG A 297 25.73 -27.65 -10.56
CA ARG A 297 26.82 -28.39 -9.92
C ARG A 297 26.86 -29.91 -10.24
N ALA A 298 26.49 -30.32 -11.45
CA ALA A 298 26.61 -31.72 -11.85
C ALA A 298 28.08 -32.15 -11.92
N THR A 299 28.32 -33.41 -11.58
CA THR A 299 29.65 -34.02 -11.67
C THR A 299 29.80 -34.72 -13.02
N ILE A 300 30.99 -34.64 -13.62
CA ILE A 300 31.32 -35.38 -14.83
C ILE A 300 31.84 -36.77 -14.48
N VAL A 301 31.31 -37.79 -15.14
CA VAL A 301 31.78 -39.18 -15.03
C VAL A 301 32.29 -39.65 -16.38
N GLY A 302 33.57 -39.95 -16.49
CA GLY A 302 34.20 -40.49 -17.70
C GLY A 302 34.24 -42.01 -17.68
N THR A 303 33.93 -42.65 -18.79
CA THR A 303 33.95 -44.11 -18.96
C THR A 303 34.88 -44.49 -20.11
N LEU A 304 35.85 -45.38 -19.87
CA LEU A 304 36.61 -46.07 -20.92
C LEU A 304 36.20 -47.54 -20.96
N ARG A 305 35.94 -48.07 -22.15
CA ARG A 305 35.54 -49.47 -22.37
C ARG A 305 36.40 -50.14 -23.44
N ASP A 306 36.83 -51.37 -23.19
CA ASP A 306 37.54 -52.21 -24.15
C ASP A 306 36.59 -52.97 -25.10
N ASP A 307 37.14 -53.62 -26.12
CA ASP A 307 36.36 -54.42 -27.09
C ASP A 307 35.75 -55.69 -26.49
N SER A 308 36.21 -56.13 -25.32
CA SER A 308 35.67 -57.28 -24.58
C SER A 308 34.51 -56.89 -23.64
N GLY A 309 34.19 -55.60 -23.54
CA GLY A 309 33.11 -55.06 -22.72
C GLY A 309 33.51 -54.66 -21.31
N ASN A 310 34.78 -54.79 -20.91
CA ASN A 310 35.26 -54.32 -19.62
C ASN A 310 35.32 -52.79 -19.64
N ALA A 311 34.81 -52.14 -18.59
CA ALA A 311 34.78 -50.69 -18.49
C ALA A 311 35.33 -50.20 -17.15
N VAL A 312 35.98 -49.05 -17.17
CA VAL A 312 36.34 -48.28 -15.97
C VAL A 312 35.56 -46.97 -15.97
N GLN A 313 35.13 -46.52 -14.79
CA GLN A 313 34.54 -45.20 -14.59
C GLN A 313 35.46 -44.35 -13.71
N TRP A 314 35.55 -43.07 -14.03
CA TRP A 314 36.31 -42.08 -13.28
C TRP A 314 35.44 -40.86 -13.03
N VAL A 315 35.46 -40.36 -11.80
CA VAL A 315 34.68 -39.18 -11.41
C VAL A 315 35.58 -37.95 -11.38
N ASP A 316 35.15 -36.85 -12.00
CA ASP A 316 35.88 -35.57 -11.92
C ASP A 316 35.91 -35.11 -10.44
N ALA A 317 37.12 -35.02 -9.92
CA ALA A 317 37.37 -34.69 -8.52
C ALA A 317 37.44 -33.18 -8.27
N VAL A 318 37.60 -32.36 -9.31
CA VAL A 318 37.94 -30.94 -9.19
C VAL A 318 36.86 -30.03 -9.78
N GLY A 319 36.17 -30.46 -10.84
CA GLY A 319 35.17 -29.65 -11.54
C GLY A 319 33.71 -30.03 -11.27
N THR A 320 32.83 -29.04 -11.20
CA THR A 320 31.37 -29.22 -11.40
C THR A 320 30.89 -28.41 -12.58
N VAL A 321 29.90 -28.91 -13.30
CA VAL A 321 29.26 -28.25 -14.42
C VAL A 321 27.92 -27.66 -13.97
N THR A 322 27.68 -26.40 -14.34
CA THR A 322 26.37 -25.74 -14.20
C THR A 322 25.92 -25.32 -15.59
N LEU A 323 24.69 -25.69 -15.97
CA LEU A 323 24.03 -25.24 -17.19
C LEU A 323 22.86 -24.36 -16.79
N ASP A 324 22.79 -23.18 -17.37
CA ASP A 324 21.68 -22.28 -17.15
C ASP A 324 21.32 -21.61 -18.47
N THR A 325 20.12 -21.93 -18.93
CA THR A 325 19.56 -21.44 -20.19
C THR A 325 18.31 -20.59 -19.98
N LYS A 326 17.95 -20.30 -18.72
CA LYS A 326 16.75 -19.55 -18.39
C LYS A 326 17.12 -18.09 -18.15
N PRO A 327 16.72 -17.16 -19.03
CA PRO A 327 16.98 -15.74 -18.79
C PRO A 327 16.19 -15.21 -17.57
N PRO A 328 16.68 -14.11 -16.97
CA PRO A 328 15.91 -13.37 -15.98
C PRO A 328 14.57 -12.86 -16.54
N GLU A 329 13.65 -12.53 -15.65
CA GLU A 329 12.37 -11.94 -16.02
C GLU A 329 12.52 -10.50 -16.55
N LYS A 330 11.56 -10.06 -17.37
CA LYS A 330 11.51 -8.68 -17.88
C LYS A 330 11.39 -7.71 -16.70
N ILE A 331 12.22 -6.66 -16.72
CA ILE A 331 12.23 -5.62 -15.70
C ILE A 331 10.90 -4.85 -15.70
N ALA A 332 10.31 -4.65 -14.53
CA ALA A 332 9.13 -3.83 -14.32
C ALA A 332 9.50 -2.39 -13.90
N GLU A 333 8.58 -1.43 -14.13
CA GLU A 333 8.66 -0.07 -13.60
C GLU A 333 9.99 0.66 -13.86
N ALA A 334 10.35 0.83 -15.13
CA ALA A 334 11.50 1.63 -15.52
C ALA A 334 11.08 3.04 -15.96
N ARG A 335 11.89 4.05 -15.65
CA ARG A 335 11.61 5.46 -16.00
C ARG A 335 12.86 6.18 -16.46
N ALA A 336 12.67 7.12 -17.38
CA ALA A 336 13.67 8.06 -17.85
C ALA A 336 13.27 9.48 -17.43
N VAL A 337 14.24 10.25 -16.91
CA VAL A 337 14.02 11.61 -16.45
C VAL A 337 15.08 12.54 -17.03
N GLY A 338 14.61 13.53 -17.80
CA GLY A 338 15.46 14.56 -18.38
C GLY A 338 16.05 15.53 -17.36
N ARG A 339 17.33 15.86 -17.54
CA ARG A 339 18.08 16.93 -16.87
C ARG A 339 18.94 17.66 -17.90
N ASN A 340 19.70 18.66 -17.46
CA ASN A 340 20.58 19.41 -18.36
C ASN A 340 21.63 18.49 -19.00
N ARG A 341 21.51 18.30 -20.31
CA ARG A 341 22.40 17.45 -21.12
C ARG A 341 22.55 16.02 -20.58
N THR A 342 21.56 15.55 -19.82
CA THR A 342 21.65 14.31 -19.05
C THR A 342 20.28 13.65 -18.96
N ILE A 343 20.21 12.33 -19.03
CA ILE A 343 19.00 11.55 -18.72
C ILE A 343 19.32 10.57 -17.59
N LEU A 344 18.49 10.62 -16.54
CA LEU A 344 18.55 9.72 -15.40
C LEU A 344 17.59 8.57 -15.62
N LEU A 345 18.09 7.35 -15.57
CA LEU A 345 17.30 6.13 -15.68
C LEU A 345 17.27 5.45 -14.31
N ASN A 346 16.09 4.99 -13.91
CA ASN A 346 15.90 4.13 -12.75
C ASN A 346 14.92 3.01 -13.07
N TRP A 347 15.06 1.89 -12.37
CA TRP A 347 14.19 0.73 -12.54
C TRP A 347 14.15 -0.10 -11.25
N THR A 348 13.22 -1.04 -11.17
CA THR A 348 13.12 -1.95 -10.01
C THR A 348 14.12 -3.10 -10.12
N LYS A 349 14.59 -3.60 -8.96
CA LYS A 349 15.51 -4.74 -8.93
C LYS A 349 14.77 -6.02 -9.35
N GLY A 350 15.33 -6.80 -10.26
CA GLY A 350 14.78 -8.10 -10.65
C GLY A 350 14.81 -9.13 -9.51
N GLU A 351 13.87 -10.07 -9.52
CA GLU A 351 13.71 -11.10 -8.48
C GLU A 351 14.57 -12.36 -8.71
N ALA A 352 15.24 -12.47 -9.86
CA ALA A 352 16.09 -13.62 -10.19
C ALA A 352 17.23 -13.80 -9.17
N THR A 353 17.40 -15.02 -8.66
CA THR A 353 18.38 -15.34 -7.60
C THR A 353 19.83 -15.30 -8.08
N ASP A 354 20.04 -15.48 -9.37
CA ASP A 354 21.29 -15.48 -10.12
C ASP A 354 21.47 -14.19 -10.94
N LEU A 355 20.72 -13.14 -10.61
CA LEU A 355 20.83 -11.84 -11.28
C LEU A 355 22.23 -11.25 -11.10
N ALA A 356 22.95 -11.09 -12.22
CA ALA A 356 24.30 -10.53 -12.21
C ALA A 356 24.32 -9.03 -12.51
N GLY A 357 23.34 -8.49 -13.24
CA GLY A 357 23.23 -7.04 -13.47
C GLY A 357 22.28 -6.66 -14.59
N TYR A 358 22.50 -5.48 -15.14
CA TYR A 358 21.67 -4.85 -16.16
C TYR A 358 22.50 -4.29 -17.32
N LYS A 359 21.89 -4.28 -18.50
CA LYS A 359 22.40 -3.55 -19.67
C LYS A 359 21.44 -2.45 -20.06
N VAL A 360 21.99 -1.31 -20.43
CA VAL A 360 21.23 -0.14 -20.87
C VAL A 360 21.55 0.11 -22.34
N TYR A 361 20.49 0.18 -23.13
CA TYR A 361 20.54 0.47 -24.54
C TYR A 361 19.93 1.84 -24.82
N ARG A 362 20.48 2.57 -25.79
CA ARG A 362 19.99 3.88 -26.22
C ARG A 362 19.83 3.94 -27.73
N SER A 363 18.77 4.62 -28.17
CA SER A 363 18.53 4.98 -29.57
C SER A 363 18.06 6.43 -29.70
N LYS A 364 18.22 7.00 -30.89
CA LYS A 364 17.55 8.26 -31.29
C LYS A 364 16.19 8.03 -31.95
N THR A 365 15.80 6.77 -32.17
CA THR A 365 14.51 6.39 -32.75
C THR A 365 13.80 5.37 -31.86
N PRO A 366 12.47 5.37 -31.77
CA PRO A 366 11.74 4.56 -30.80
C PRO A 366 11.83 3.05 -31.05
N LEU A 367 11.97 2.62 -32.31
CA LEU A 367 11.82 1.21 -32.69
C LEU A 367 13.14 0.49 -32.98
N THR A 368 14.16 1.18 -33.50
CA THR A 368 15.39 0.58 -34.03
C THR A 368 16.64 1.37 -33.61
N GLY A 369 17.84 0.87 -33.90
CA GLY A 369 19.09 1.61 -33.66
C GLY A 369 19.50 1.71 -32.19
N TYR A 370 19.08 0.76 -31.37
CA TYR A 370 19.49 0.66 -29.96
C TYR A 370 20.93 0.14 -29.86
N GLU A 371 21.80 0.93 -29.25
CA GLU A 371 23.19 0.59 -28.96
C GLU A 371 23.39 0.41 -27.46
N GLU A 372 24.17 -0.59 -27.05
CA GLU A 372 24.55 -0.79 -25.64
C GLU A 372 25.45 0.37 -25.20
N ILE A 373 24.97 1.18 -24.25
CA ILE A 373 25.71 2.33 -23.71
C ILE A 373 26.28 2.07 -22.32
N ALA A 374 25.76 1.07 -21.60
CA ALA A 374 26.20 0.75 -20.25
C ALA A 374 25.89 -0.68 -19.84
N LYS A 375 26.71 -1.19 -18.91
CA LYS A 375 26.50 -2.41 -18.14
C LYS A 375 26.73 -2.10 -16.66
N THR A 376 25.76 -2.42 -15.80
CA THR A 376 25.75 -1.98 -14.39
C THR A 376 25.12 -3.02 -13.46
N GLU A 377 25.55 -3.07 -12.20
CA GLU A 377 24.97 -3.93 -11.15
C GLU A 377 23.89 -3.19 -10.33
N VAL A 378 23.86 -1.86 -10.40
CA VAL A 378 22.89 -1.02 -9.68
C VAL A 378 21.70 -0.67 -10.56
N THR A 379 20.55 -0.40 -9.95
CA THR A 379 19.27 -0.14 -10.63
C THR A 379 19.07 1.32 -11.08
N GLN A 380 20.18 2.01 -11.35
CA GLN A 380 20.18 3.39 -11.81
C GLN A 380 21.32 3.63 -12.79
N TRP A 381 21.08 4.49 -13.76
CA TRP A 381 22.09 4.92 -14.72
C TRP A 381 21.94 6.40 -15.05
N ARG A 382 23.07 7.07 -15.30
CA ARG A 382 23.12 8.46 -15.73
C ARG A 382 23.78 8.53 -17.09
N ASP A 383 23.01 8.91 -18.10
CA ASP A 383 23.52 9.15 -19.46
C ASP A 383 23.81 10.64 -19.65
N GLU A 384 25.08 11.02 -19.77
CA GLU A 384 25.55 12.42 -19.84
C GLU A 384 25.98 12.81 -21.26
N GLY A 385 26.11 14.12 -21.51
CA GLY A 385 26.62 14.66 -22.78
C GLY A 385 25.58 14.80 -23.89
N LEU A 386 24.29 14.69 -23.54
CA LEU A 386 23.16 14.74 -24.46
C LEU A 386 22.85 16.16 -24.96
N GLU A 387 22.14 16.24 -26.07
CA GLU A 387 21.60 17.49 -26.59
C GLU A 387 20.23 17.77 -25.97
N ASN A 388 20.02 18.99 -25.47
CA ASN A 388 18.73 19.38 -24.91
C ASN A 388 17.67 19.47 -26.03
N LEU A 389 16.42 19.15 -25.70
CA LEU A 389 15.26 19.09 -26.60
C LEU A 389 15.32 18.02 -27.69
N GLN A 390 16.32 17.14 -27.67
CA GLN A 390 16.38 15.96 -28.51
C GLN A 390 15.82 14.75 -27.73
N PRO A 391 14.82 14.02 -28.26
CA PRO A 391 14.37 12.77 -27.66
C PRO A 391 15.40 11.66 -27.85
N TYR A 392 15.61 10.90 -26.77
CA TYR A 392 16.38 9.67 -26.71
C TYR A 392 15.49 8.56 -26.15
N TYR A 393 15.66 7.35 -26.66
CA TYR A 393 14.88 6.18 -26.27
C TYR A 393 15.77 5.15 -25.62
N TYR A 394 15.33 4.59 -24.51
CA TYR A 394 16.10 3.63 -23.73
C TYR A 394 15.38 2.29 -23.60
N ARG A 395 16.17 1.22 -23.59
CA ARG A 395 15.72 -0.13 -23.24
C ARG A 395 16.68 -0.71 -22.23
N ILE A 396 16.16 -1.46 -21.27
CA ILE A 396 16.98 -2.07 -20.23
C ILE A 396 16.71 -3.58 -20.25
N THR A 397 17.76 -4.39 -20.18
CA THR A 397 17.68 -5.84 -19.98
C THR A 397 18.38 -6.21 -18.67
N ALA A 398 17.88 -7.24 -18.00
CA ALA A 398 18.58 -7.89 -16.90
C ALA A 398 19.41 -9.06 -17.47
N PHE A 399 20.56 -9.35 -16.88
CA PHE A 399 21.34 -10.54 -17.23
C PHE A 399 21.79 -11.30 -15.99
N ASP A 400 21.82 -12.63 -16.09
CA ASP A 400 22.22 -13.54 -15.01
C ASP A 400 23.74 -13.84 -15.03
N GLU A 401 24.20 -14.65 -14.08
CA GLU A 401 25.59 -15.12 -13.99
C GLU A 401 26.04 -15.96 -15.21
N ALA A 402 25.11 -16.61 -15.92
CA ALA A 402 25.37 -17.33 -17.17
C ALA A 402 25.44 -16.40 -18.39
N GLY A 403 25.01 -15.15 -18.25
CA GLY A 403 24.91 -14.16 -19.31
C GLY A 403 23.73 -14.39 -20.25
N ASN A 404 22.65 -15.04 -19.80
CA ASN A 404 21.36 -14.95 -20.49
C ASN A 404 20.76 -13.57 -20.21
N GLU A 405 20.09 -12.99 -21.22
CA GLU A 405 19.48 -11.67 -21.10
C GLU A 405 17.95 -11.79 -21.11
N SER A 406 17.30 -11.02 -20.25
CA SER A 406 15.84 -10.90 -20.21
C SER A 406 15.29 -10.30 -21.50
N GLU A 407 13.97 -10.38 -21.67
CA GLU A 407 13.30 -9.45 -22.59
C GLU A 407 13.58 -8.00 -22.16
N ALA A 408 13.76 -7.13 -23.15
CA ALA A 408 13.97 -5.70 -22.91
C ALA A 408 12.69 -5.04 -22.40
N THR A 409 12.84 -4.01 -21.56
CA THR A 409 11.75 -3.08 -21.23
C THR A 409 11.11 -2.52 -22.51
N ASP A 410 9.89 -2.00 -22.39
CA ASP A 410 9.35 -1.14 -23.44
C ASP A 410 10.24 0.11 -23.59
N ALA A 411 10.17 0.76 -24.75
CA ALA A 411 11.00 1.92 -25.05
C ALA A 411 10.66 3.08 -24.11
N LEU A 412 11.61 3.48 -23.27
CA LEU A 412 11.49 4.63 -22.39
C LEU A 412 11.94 5.88 -23.13
N GLU A 413 11.05 6.84 -23.33
CA GLU A 413 11.43 8.13 -23.89
C GLU A 413 11.98 9.06 -22.81
N GLY A 414 13.12 9.70 -23.08
CA GLY A 414 13.67 10.76 -22.25
C GLY A 414 14.18 11.92 -23.11
N VAL A 415 13.91 13.14 -22.65
CA VAL A 415 14.35 14.37 -23.33
C VAL A 415 15.21 15.16 -22.37
N ALA A 416 16.48 15.38 -22.70
CA ALA A 416 17.33 16.27 -21.91
C ALA A 416 16.81 17.71 -22.03
N VAL A 417 16.79 18.47 -20.93
CA VAL A 417 16.23 19.83 -20.90
C VAL A 417 17.11 20.77 -20.11
N ALA A 418 17.15 22.04 -20.52
CA ALA A 418 17.86 23.06 -19.74
C ALA A 418 17.26 23.18 -18.33
N PRO A 419 18.09 23.44 -17.30
CA PRO A 419 17.60 23.56 -15.94
C PRO A 419 16.79 24.84 -15.78
N GLY A 420 15.76 24.81 -14.93
CA GLY A 420 14.98 25.99 -14.59
C GLY A 420 15.75 27.00 -13.71
N PRO A 421 15.09 28.09 -13.27
CA PRO A 421 13.66 28.39 -13.46
C PRO A 421 13.28 28.65 -14.92
N THR A 422 12.14 28.10 -15.35
CA THR A 422 11.61 28.28 -16.71
C THR A 422 10.46 29.29 -16.69
N PRO A 423 10.67 30.55 -17.11
CA PRO A 423 9.59 31.52 -17.17
C PRO A 423 8.60 31.17 -18.28
N VAL A 424 7.31 31.20 -17.97
CA VAL A 424 6.23 30.92 -18.92
C VAL A 424 5.15 32.00 -18.86
N SER A 425 4.60 32.34 -20.03
CA SER A 425 3.49 33.28 -20.21
C SER A 425 2.88 33.10 -21.60
N GLY A 426 1.67 33.62 -21.83
CA GLY A 426 1.04 33.66 -23.15
C GLY A 426 0.22 32.41 -23.49
N ARG A 427 0.12 32.08 -24.78
CA ARG A 427 -0.71 30.96 -25.27
C ARG A 427 0.15 29.76 -25.67
N ILE A 428 -0.24 28.57 -25.24
CA ILE A 428 0.26 27.28 -25.71
C ILE A 428 -0.68 26.82 -26.83
N GLU A 429 -0.20 26.88 -28.07
CA GLU A 429 -0.99 26.56 -29.28
C GLU A 429 -0.75 25.16 -29.83
N THR A 430 0.36 24.53 -29.44
CA THR A 430 0.74 23.16 -29.83
C THR A 430 0.95 22.29 -28.61
N ASP A 431 0.85 20.98 -28.80
CA ASP A 431 1.15 20.01 -27.74
C ASP A 431 2.52 20.28 -27.12
N THR A 432 2.54 20.41 -25.80
CA THR A 432 3.69 20.89 -25.02
C THR A 432 3.86 20.01 -23.79
N VAL A 433 5.09 19.70 -23.43
CA VAL A 433 5.44 18.96 -22.23
C VAL A 433 6.22 19.88 -21.29
N TRP A 434 5.81 19.92 -20.02
CA TRP A 434 6.58 20.50 -18.93
C TRP A 434 7.33 19.39 -18.21
N TYR A 435 8.65 19.43 -18.35
CA TYR A 435 9.58 18.42 -17.87
C TYR A 435 10.05 18.74 -16.45
N SER A 436 10.11 17.74 -15.59
CA SER A 436 10.56 17.93 -14.21
C SER A 436 11.96 18.57 -14.13
N GLY A 437 12.85 18.28 -15.08
CA GLY A 437 14.21 18.81 -15.14
C GLY A 437 14.34 20.30 -15.46
N ALA A 438 13.27 20.90 -16.00
CA ALA A 438 13.18 22.33 -16.29
C ALA A 438 12.41 23.10 -15.18
N SER A 439 12.07 22.43 -14.09
CA SER A 439 11.44 23.04 -12.91
C SER A 439 12.37 24.05 -12.21
N PRO A 440 11.81 25.05 -11.49
CA PRO A 440 10.39 25.38 -11.45
C PRO A 440 9.95 26.12 -12.72
N TYR A 441 8.76 25.81 -13.22
CA TYR A 441 8.06 26.62 -14.22
C TYR A 441 7.43 27.82 -13.51
N VAL A 442 7.80 29.04 -13.91
CA VAL A 442 7.34 30.27 -13.25
C VAL A 442 6.32 30.98 -14.13
N LEU A 443 5.05 31.02 -13.71
CA LEU A 443 3.99 31.78 -14.37
C LEU A 443 4.21 33.28 -14.12
N GLU A 444 4.88 33.96 -15.06
CA GLU A 444 5.12 35.40 -14.99
C GLU A 444 3.85 36.20 -15.33
N LYS A 445 3.01 35.64 -16.20
CA LYS A 445 1.65 36.09 -16.54
C LYS A 445 0.78 34.87 -16.81
N ASP A 446 -0.48 35.09 -17.14
CA ASP A 446 -1.39 34.02 -17.55
C ASP A 446 -0.78 33.15 -18.65
N VAL A 447 -0.93 31.84 -18.49
CA VAL A 447 -0.63 30.83 -19.49
C VAL A 447 -1.93 30.18 -19.90
N THR A 448 -2.30 30.27 -21.18
CA THR A 448 -3.51 29.66 -21.71
C THR A 448 -3.17 28.46 -22.59
N VAL A 449 -3.62 27.27 -22.22
CA VAL A 449 -3.61 26.09 -23.08
C VAL A 449 -4.79 26.19 -24.05
N ALA A 450 -4.51 26.50 -25.31
CA ALA A 450 -5.52 26.72 -26.33
C ALA A 450 -6.33 25.45 -26.62
N ASP A 451 -7.55 25.62 -27.15
CA ASP A 451 -8.53 24.55 -27.42
C ASP A 451 -7.95 23.28 -28.09
N LYS A 452 -7.03 23.42 -29.04
CA LYS A 452 -6.44 22.28 -29.77
C LYS A 452 -5.12 21.75 -29.20
N ALA A 453 -4.57 22.42 -28.19
CA ALA A 453 -3.30 22.04 -27.58
C ALA A 453 -3.52 21.12 -26.36
N ARG A 454 -2.53 20.26 -26.11
CA ARG A 454 -2.38 19.48 -24.89
C ARG A 454 -1.13 19.91 -24.12
N LEU A 455 -1.29 20.22 -22.84
CA LEU A 455 -0.18 20.42 -21.92
C LEU A 455 -0.02 19.17 -21.04
N VAL A 456 1.13 18.51 -21.13
CA VAL A 456 1.50 17.40 -20.23
C VAL A 456 2.45 17.93 -19.17
N ILE A 457 2.20 17.64 -17.90
CA ILE A 457 3.09 18.00 -16.79
C ILE A 457 3.61 16.72 -16.14
N GLU A 458 4.92 16.49 -16.23
CA GLU A 458 5.57 15.28 -15.74
C GLU A 458 5.54 15.17 -14.20
N PRO A 459 5.62 13.94 -13.65
CA PRO A 459 5.71 13.74 -12.21
C PRO A 459 6.94 14.45 -11.61
N GLY A 460 6.74 15.09 -10.46
CA GLY A 460 7.78 15.85 -9.74
C GLY A 460 8.04 17.26 -10.26
N THR A 461 7.26 17.74 -11.24
CA THR A 461 7.38 19.11 -11.74
C THR A 461 6.93 20.13 -10.69
N GLU A 462 7.72 21.21 -10.52
CA GLU A 462 7.31 22.37 -9.73
C GLU A 462 6.80 23.49 -10.64
N VAL A 463 5.62 24.01 -10.35
CA VAL A 463 5.01 25.17 -11.00
C VAL A 463 4.78 26.25 -9.94
N ARG A 464 5.33 27.43 -10.15
CA ARG A 464 5.18 28.58 -9.24
C ARG A 464 4.54 29.74 -9.97
N SER A 465 3.57 30.41 -9.37
CA SER A 465 2.95 31.59 -9.98
C SER A 465 3.34 32.88 -9.28
N ARG A 466 3.74 33.89 -10.08
CA ARG A 466 3.96 35.26 -9.57
C ARG A 466 2.64 36.04 -9.48
N GLU A 467 1.84 35.94 -10.51
CA GLU A 467 0.51 36.56 -10.64
C GLU A 467 -0.38 35.88 -11.69
N GLY A 468 0.17 35.05 -12.58
CA GLY A 468 -0.57 34.42 -13.67
C GLY A 468 -1.43 33.22 -13.24
N ALA A 469 -2.59 33.08 -13.87
CA ALA A 469 -3.37 31.85 -13.87
C ALA A 469 -2.82 30.84 -14.89
N LEU A 470 -3.05 29.54 -14.65
CA LEU A 470 -2.98 28.55 -15.72
C LEU A 470 -4.42 28.31 -16.22
N ILE A 471 -4.71 28.75 -17.44
CA ILE A 471 -6.03 28.71 -18.07
C ILE A 471 -6.06 27.56 -19.07
N ILE A 472 -7.07 26.71 -19.00
CA ILE A 472 -7.20 25.51 -19.83
C ILE A 472 -8.47 25.66 -20.67
N GLU A 473 -8.30 25.94 -21.96
CA GLU A 473 -9.33 25.86 -23.01
C GLU A 473 -9.22 24.53 -23.78
N GLY A 474 -8.02 23.93 -23.81
CA GLY A 474 -7.72 22.66 -24.48
C GLY A 474 -7.68 21.44 -23.55
N ARG A 475 -6.52 20.79 -23.47
CA ARG A 475 -6.28 19.63 -22.61
C ARG A 475 -5.09 19.87 -21.70
N ILE A 476 -5.19 19.48 -20.44
CA ILE A 476 -4.06 19.34 -19.53
C ILE A 476 -4.04 17.93 -18.97
N GLU A 477 -2.84 17.41 -18.77
CA GLU A 477 -2.62 16.12 -18.15
C GLU A 477 -1.50 16.26 -17.12
N VAL A 478 -1.87 16.24 -15.85
CA VAL A 478 -0.94 16.32 -14.73
C VAL A 478 -0.75 14.92 -14.16
N GLN A 479 0.43 14.35 -14.37
CA GLN A 479 0.76 12.97 -14.05
C GLN A 479 1.68 12.92 -12.83
N GLY A 480 1.23 13.33 -11.64
CA GLY A 480 2.02 13.03 -10.44
C GLY A 480 2.00 11.52 -10.12
N ASP A 481 2.89 11.11 -9.22
CA ASP A 481 2.85 9.80 -8.57
C ASP A 481 3.09 9.93 -7.05
N ARG A 482 3.03 8.81 -6.30
CA ARG A 482 3.16 8.84 -4.83
C ARG A 482 4.52 9.35 -4.33
N GLU A 483 5.57 9.21 -5.13
CA GLU A 483 6.93 9.63 -4.79
C GLU A 483 7.25 11.01 -5.35
N HIS A 484 6.69 11.33 -6.52
CA HIS A 484 6.96 12.53 -7.30
C HIS A 484 5.67 13.31 -7.56
N ILE A 485 5.17 13.96 -6.52
CA ILE A 485 3.99 14.82 -6.62
C ILE A 485 4.29 16.04 -7.49
N VAL A 486 3.32 16.49 -8.29
CA VAL A 486 3.42 17.78 -8.99
C VAL A 486 3.01 18.89 -8.03
N ASN A 487 3.82 19.94 -7.89
CA ASN A 487 3.55 21.03 -6.96
C ASN A 487 3.15 22.30 -7.72
N PHE A 488 1.98 22.85 -7.41
CA PHE A 488 1.54 24.19 -7.82
C PHE A 488 1.51 25.10 -6.61
N ASP A 489 2.29 26.18 -6.64
CA ASP A 489 2.43 27.09 -5.51
C ASP A 489 2.56 28.55 -5.94
N VAL A 490 2.50 29.45 -4.98
CA VAL A 490 2.86 30.86 -5.16
C VAL A 490 4.39 31.02 -5.07
N VAL A 491 4.95 31.99 -5.80
CA VAL A 491 6.35 32.38 -5.59
C VAL A 491 6.59 32.95 -4.19
N GLU A 492 7.80 32.78 -3.65
CA GLU A 492 8.18 33.28 -2.34
C GLU A 492 7.96 34.81 -2.23
N GLY A 493 7.40 35.26 -1.11
CA GLY A 493 7.11 36.69 -0.86
C GLY A 493 5.76 37.20 -1.40
N LYS A 494 5.00 36.39 -2.13
CA LYS A 494 3.61 36.69 -2.54
C LYS A 494 2.61 35.95 -1.66
N LYS A 495 1.40 36.51 -1.55
CA LYS A 495 0.33 35.96 -0.68
C LYS A 495 -0.53 34.92 -1.37
N THR A 496 -0.94 35.19 -2.62
CA THR A 496 -1.85 34.34 -3.39
C THR A 496 -1.53 34.35 -4.88
N TRP A 497 -2.06 33.36 -5.60
CA TRP A 497 -2.09 33.33 -7.06
C TRP A 497 -3.48 32.88 -7.57
N PRO A 498 -3.86 33.13 -8.83
CA PRO A 498 -5.22 32.86 -9.30
C PRO A 498 -5.66 31.38 -9.33
N GLY A 499 -4.72 30.43 -9.45
CA GLY A 499 -4.99 28.99 -9.54
C GLY A 499 -5.16 28.43 -10.96
N LEU A 500 -5.69 27.21 -11.05
CA LEU A 500 -6.00 26.52 -12.30
C LEU A 500 -7.43 26.85 -12.75
N ARG A 501 -7.62 27.27 -14.00
CA ARG A 501 -8.92 27.70 -14.53
C ARG A 501 -9.30 26.92 -15.77
N PHE A 502 -10.27 26.03 -15.66
CA PHE A 502 -10.87 25.32 -16.80
C PHE A 502 -12.03 26.13 -17.35
N VAL A 503 -11.98 26.44 -18.65
CA VAL A 503 -12.95 27.33 -19.31
C VAL A 503 -13.55 26.65 -20.52
N ASN A 504 -14.84 26.32 -20.46
CA ASN A 504 -15.61 25.67 -21.52
C ASN A 504 -15.06 24.31 -22.00
N VAL A 505 -14.45 23.54 -21.09
CA VAL A 505 -13.85 22.23 -21.41
C VAL A 505 -14.73 21.10 -20.90
N ARG A 506 -15.73 20.72 -21.73
CA ARG A 506 -16.81 19.79 -21.34
C ARG A 506 -16.48 18.32 -21.60
N ASP A 507 -16.05 18.03 -22.83
CA ASP A 507 -15.96 16.66 -23.36
C ASP A 507 -14.51 16.16 -23.48
N LYS A 508 -13.54 16.94 -22.98
CA LYS A 508 -12.12 16.58 -23.03
C LYS A 508 -11.67 16.12 -21.66
N GLU A 509 -10.99 14.97 -21.61
CA GLU A 509 -10.36 14.53 -20.38
C GLU A 509 -9.23 15.48 -19.99
N ASN A 510 -9.30 15.95 -18.75
CA ASN A 510 -8.29 16.79 -18.13
C ASN A 510 -7.96 16.23 -16.74
N PRO A 511 -7.13 15.17 -16.68
CA PRO A 511 -6.77 14.54 -15.42
C PRO A 511 -5.76 15.38 -14.63
N LEU A 512 -6.09 15.63 -13.37
CA LEU A 512 -5.20 16.10 -12.33
C LEU A 512 -5.01 14.96 -11.34
N ARG A 513 -3.80 14.38 -11.29
CA ARG A 513 -3.47 13.26 -10.40
C ARG A 513 -2.22 13.55 -9.59
N PHE A 514 -2.25 13.19 -8.30
CA PHE A 514 -1.10 13.31 -7.39
C PHE A 514 -0.43 14.69 -7.46
N CYS A 515 -1.25 15.75 -7.52
CA CYS A 515 -0.75 17.11 -7.47
C CYS A 515 -1.14 17.81 -6.17
N ARG A 516 -0.26 18.69 -5.70
CA ARG A 516 -0.51 19.57 -4.56
C ARG A 516 -0.68 20.99 -5.06
N ILE A 517 -1.78 21.64 -4.67
CA ILE A 517 -2.10 23.02 -5.03
C ILE A 517 -2.24 23.84 -3.74
N ARG A 518 -1.38 24.85 -3.58
CA ARG A 518 -1.32 25.71 -2.39
C ARG A 518 -1.34 27.19 -2.72
N GLY A 519 -1.83 27.98 -1.77
CA GLY A 519 -1.78 29.44 -1.82
C GLY A 519 -2.60 30.05 -2.96
N ALA A 520 -3.49 29.30 -3.62
CA ALA A 520 -4.32 29.84 -4.68
C ALA A 520 -5.51 30.62 -4.09
N GLU A 521 -6.04 31.60 -4.83
CA GLU A 521 -7.34 32.20 -4.57
C GLU A 521 -8.45 31.17 -4.79
N THR A 522 -8.39 30.45 -5.90
CA THR A 522 -9.18 29.26 -6.17
C THR A 522 -8.27 28.19 -6.75
N ALA A 523 -8.00 27.08 -6.05
CA ALA A 523 -7.05 26.08 -6.55
C ALA A 523 -7.46 25.50 -7.91
N VAL A 524 -8.73 25.11 -8.06
CA VAL A 524 -9.29 24.70 -9.35
C VAL A 524 -10.67 25.31 -9.57
N ALA A 525 -10.78 26.15 -10.60
CA ALA A 525 -12.04 26.73 -11.07
C ALA A 525 -12.54 25.95 -12.31
N CYS A 526 -13.72 25.36 -12.21
CA CYS A 526 -14.40 24.64 -13.29
C CYS A 526 -15.54 25.52 -13.83
N LEU A 527 -15.28 26.25 -14.91
CA LEU A 527 -16.26 27.15 -15.54
C LEU A 527 -16.85 26.46 -16.76
N SER A 528 -18.06 25.91 -16.63
CA SER A 528 -18.68 25.01 -17.63
C SER A 528 -17.71 23.93 -18.12
N SER A 529 -17.02 23.28 -17.18
CA SER A 529 -15.92 22.34 -17.45
C SER A 529 -15.92 21.14 -16.50
N SER A 530 -15.40 20.00 -16.96
CA SER A 530 -15.49 18.71 -16.25
C SER A 530 -14.14 17.98 -16.10
N PRO A 531 -13.13 18.56 -15.44
CA PRO A 531 -11.87 17.86 -15.17
C PRO A 531 -12.05 16.66 -14.24
N ARG A 532 -11.06 15.76 -14.24
CA ARG A 532 -10.94 14.66 -13.28
C ARG A 532 -9.87 15.03 -12.27
N ILE A 533 -10.23 15.10 -10.99
CA ILE A 533 -9.35 15.54 -9.91
C ILE A 533 -9.27 14.39 -8.92
N GLU A 534 -8.15 13.65 -8.95
CA GLU A 534 -8.03 12.34 -8.31
C GLU A 534 -6.76 12.29 -7.46
N THR A 535 -6.89 11.97 -6.17
CA THR A 535 -5.73 11.83 -5.26
C THR A 535 -4.84 13.08 -5.20
N CYS A 536 -5.46 14.27 -5.20
CA CYS A 536 -4.76 15.54 -5.09
C CYS A 536 -4.84 16.13 -3.67
N GLU A 537 -3.90 17.03 -3.36
CA GLU A 537 -3.88 17.80 -2.12
C GLU A 537 -4.19 19.27 -2.41
N LEU A 538 -5.38 19.74 -2.01
CA LEU A 538 -5.83 21.11 -2.17
C LEU A 538 -5.80 21.81 -0.81
N LEU A 539 -4.68 22.44 -0.50
CA LEU A 539 -4.34 22.91 0.85
C LEU A 539 -4.15 24.43 0.87
N GLU A 540 -4.59 25.10 1.93
CA GLU A 540 -4.21 26.51 2.19
C GLU A 540 -4.58 27.49 1.06
N ASN A 541 -5.68 27.21 0.35
CA ASN A 541 -6.21 28.09 -0.69
C ASN A 541 -7.32 29.00 -0.13
N GLY A 542 -7.82 29.95 -0.92
CA GLY A 542 -9.09 30.61 -0.63
C GLY A 542 -10.22 29.58 -0.73
N VAL A 543 -10.55 29.22 -1.97
CA VAL A 543 -11.45 28.12 -2.32
C VAL A 543 -10.62 26.97 -2.92
N ALA A 544 -10.87 25.71 -2.53
CA ALA A 544 -10.18 24.58 -3.17
C ALA A 544 -10.78 24.27 -4.54
N LEU A 545 -12.12 24.21 -4.60
CA LEU A 545 -12.85 23.89 -5.82
C LEU A 545 -14.01 24.85 -6.00
N HIS A 546 -14.01 25.60 -7.11
CA HIS A 546 -15.16 26.39 -7.53
C HIS A 546 -15.75 25.76 -8.81
N ILE A 547 -16.95 25.21 -8.70
CA ILE A 547 -17.61 24.45 -9.77
C ILE A 547 -18.86 25.22 -10.19
N ASP A 548 -18.81 25.80 -11.38
CA ASP A 548 -19.80 26.77 -11.86
C ASP A 548 -20.38 26.33 -13.21
N GLY A 549 -21.71 26.31 -13.30
CA GLY A 549 -22.46 26.17 -14.53
C GLY A 549 -23.02 24.77 -14.77
N ALA A 550 -24.18 24.69 -15.43
CA ALA A 550 -24.93 23.45 -15.66
C ALA A 550 -24.18 22.36 -16.45
N PHE A 551 -23.11 22.72 -17.15
CA PHE A 551 -22.26 21.79 -17.89
C PHE A 551 -21.04 21.30 -17.10
N SER A 552 -20.83 21.80 -15.87
CA SER A 552 -19.73 21.38 -15.01
C SER A 552 -20.10 20.11 -14.25
N LYS A 553 -19.48 18.99 -14.65
CA LYS A 553 -19.63 17.66 -14.05
C LYS A 553 -18.29 17.03 -13.68
N PRO A 554 -17.38 17.74 -12.98
CA PRO A 554 -16.09 17.18 -12.64
C PRO A 554 -16.25 15.97 -11.70
N ARG A 555 -15.27 15.06 -11.79
CA ARG A 555 -15.13 13.95 -10.84
C ARG A 555 -14.02 14.31 -9.86
N VAL A 556 -14.37 14.38 -8.58
CA VAL A 556 -13.48 14.76 -7.49
C VAL A 556 -13.38 13.57 -6.54
N VAL A 557 -12.29 12.81 -6.65
CA VAL A 557 -12.15 11.50 -6.01
C VAL A 557 -10.88 11.41 -5.16
N ASP A 558 -11.01 10.91 -3.93
CA ASP A 558 -9.90 10.60 -3.02
C ASP A 558 -8.94 11.78 -2.75
N ASN A 559 -9.45 13.01 -2.77
CA ASN A 559 -8.65 14.21 -2.53
C ASN A 559 -8.56 14.56 -1.04
N ILE A 560 -7.47 15.22 -0.66
CA ILE A 560 -7.33 15.86 0.64
C ILE A 560 -7.55 17.36 0.46
N ILE A 561 -8.62 17.87 1.08
CA ILE A 561 -9.06 19.26 0.97
C ILE A 561 -9.08 19.85 2.38
N SER A 562 -8.07 20.64 2.72
CA SER A 562 -7.92 21.13 4.10
C SER A 562 -7.28 22.50 4.23
N ARG A 563 -7.55 23.16 5.36
CA ARG A 563 -6.98 24.48 5.71
C ARG A 563 -7.27 25.57 4.68
N ASN A 564 -8.37 25.48 3.93
CA ASN A 564 -8.80 26.53 3.01
C ASN A 564 -9.53 27.65 3.78
N ARG A 565 -9.37 28.90 3.33
CA ARG A 565 -9.80 30.12 4.05
C ARG A 565 -11.26 30.49 3.82
N GLU A 566 -11.86 29.99 2.74
CA GLU A 566 -13.28 30.19 2.42
C GLU A 566 -14.02 28.84 2.40
N ALA A 567 -15.18 28.77 1.73
CA ALA A 567 -15.85 27.49 1.51
C ALA A 567 -14.92 26.59 0.68
N ALA A 568 -14.59 25.39 1.20
CA ALA A 568 -13.57 24.58 0.57
C ALA A 568 -14.00 24.11 -0.83
N ILE A 569 -15.25 23.65 -0.97
CA ILE A 569 -15.87 23.34 -2.25
C ILE A 569 -17.12 24.21 -2.43
N LEU A 570 -17.16 25.00 -3.49
CA LEU A 570 -18.28 25.84 -3.88
C LEU A 570 -18.90 25.33 -5.18
N ILE A 571 -20.19 24.95 -5.14
CA ILE A 571 -20.93 24.35 -6.26
C ILE A 571 -22.12 25.23 -6.59
N VAL A 572 -22.15 25.83 -7.78
CA VAL A 572 -23.11 26.88 -8.14
C VAL A 572 -23.68 26.72 -9.55
N ASN A 573 -24.82 27.38 -9.81
CA ASN A 573 -25.39 27.62 -11.14
C ASN A 573 -25.66 26.35 -11.97
N GLY A 574 -26.24 25.33 -11.34
CA GLY A 574 -26.70 24.11 -11.99
C GLY A 574 -25.64 23.01 -12.09
N ALA A 575 -24.46 23.18 -11.49
CA ALA A 575 -23.38 22.22 -11.55
C ALA A 575 -23.77 20.86 -10.94
N GLN A 576 -23.19 19.78 -11.47
CA GLN A 576 -23.51 18.39 -11.10
C GLN A 576 -22.22 17.56 -10.89
N PRO A 577 -21.32 17.94 -9.97
CA PRO A 577 -20.11 17.18 -9.71
C PRO A 577 -20.39 15.88 -8.94
N LEU A 578 -19.47 14.93 -9.09
CA LEU A 578 -19.36 13.76 -8.21
C LEU A 578 -18.22 14.01 -7.21
N LEU A 579 -18.56 14.04 -5.91
CA LEU A 579 -17.60 14.06 -4.81
C LEU A 579 -17.58 12.69 -4.13
N GLU A 580 -16.47 11.97 -4.24
CA GLU A 580 -16.35 10.61 -3.70
C GLU A 580 -15.02 10.38 -2.96
N GLY A 581 -15.06 9.76 -1.78
CA GLY A 581 -13.83 9.37 -1.06
C GLY A 581 -12.96 10.54 -0.55
N ASN A 582 -13.43 11.79 -0.64
CA ASN A 582 -12.62 12.94 -0.27
C ASN A 582 -12.57 13.15 1.25
N ARG A 583 -11.44 13.69 1.73
CA ARG A 583 -11.28 14.19 3.11
C ARG A 583 -11.35 15.71 3.10
N ILE A 584 -12.48 16.26 3.52
CA ILE A 584 -12.78 17.68 3.55
C ILE A 584 -12.79 18.13 5.02
N GLN A 585 -11.64 18.63 5.49
CA GLN A 585 -11.45 18.84 6.92
C GLN A 585 -10.64 20.08 7.26
N ASP A 586 -10.81 20.58 8.48
CA ASP A 586 -9.98 21.65 9.03
C ASP A 586 -9.99 22.94 8.16
N ASN A 587 -11.08 23.21 7.44
CA ASN A 587 -11.27 24.45 6.67
C ASN A 587 -11.85 25.56 7.55
N GLU A 588 -11.53 26.82 7.22
CA GLU A 588 -11.91 27.98 8.03
C GLU A 588 -13.40 28.37 7.91
N ARG A 589 -14.08 27.91 6.86
CA ARG A 589 -15.54 28.06 6.68
C ARG A 589 -16.18 26.72 6.32
N GLU A 590 -17.17 26.72 5.43
CA GLU A 590 -17.93 25.52 5.08
C GLU A 590 -17.05 24.48 4.38
N GLY A 591 -17.31 23.19 4.65
CA GLY A 591 -16.66 22.12 3.88
C GLY A 591 -17.16 22.12 2.44
N VAL A 592 -18.48 22.07 2.26
CA VAL A 592 -19.13 22.14 0.94
C VAL A 592 -20.30 23.12 0.99
N ARG A 593 -20.31 24.09 0.08
CA ARG A 593 -21.44 25.01 -0.13
C ARG A 593 -22.06 24.75 -1.51
N ILE A 594 -23.36 24.48 -1.53
CA ILE A 594 -24.13 24.11 -2.72
C ILE A 594 -25.23 25.15 -2.93
N GLN A 595 -25.29 25.75 -4.12
CA GLN A 595 -26.30 26.75 -4.47
C GLN A 595 -26.88 26.47 -5.86
N SER A 596 -28.20 26.34 -5.97
CA SER A 596 -28.89 26.12 -7.25
C SER A 596 -28.29 24.98 -8.10
N SER A 597 -27.91 23.86 -7.48
CA SER A 597 -27.10 22.79 -8.09
C SER A 597 -27.55 21.38 -7.67
N ALA A 598 -27.03 20.34 -8.33
CA ALA A 598 -27.40 18.95 -8.06
C ALA A 598 -26.19 17.99 -8.01
N PRO A 599 -25.31 18.12 -7.01
CA PRO A 599 -24.16 17.23 -6.84
C PRO A 599 -24.53 15.87 -6.26
N VAL A 600 -23.67 14.88 -6.51
CA VAL A 600 -23.66 13.60 -5.81
C VAL A 600 -22.47 13.58 -4.86
N ILE A 601 -22.74 13.43 -3.57
CA ILE A 601 -21.74 13.46 -2.49
C ILE A 601 -21.85 12.16 -1.71
N ARG A 602 -20.85 11.29 -1.84
CA ARG A 602 -20.84 9.96 -1.19
C ARG A 602 -19.47 9.55 -0.69
N HIS A 603 -19.41 8.76 0.37
CA HIS A 603 -18.17 8.18 0.89
C HIS A 603 -17.12 9.21 1.33
N ASN A 604 -17.52 10.46 1.55
CA ASN A 604 -16.60 11.52 1.98
C ASN A 604 -16.51 11.57 3.50
N LEU A 605 -15.36 12.04 4.00
CA LEU A 605 -15.18 12.47 5.38
C LEU A 605 -15.22 13.99 5.42
N VAL A 606 -16.21 14.57 6.09
CA VAL A 606 -16.40 16.01 6.25
C VAL A 606 -16.43 16.35 7.74
N THR A 607 -15.34 16.89 8.27
CA THR A 607 -15.16 17.05 9.72
C THR A 607 -14.27 18.21 10.11
N ARG A 608 -14.46 18.77 11.32
CA ARG A 608 -13.64 19.87 11.88
C ARG A 608 -13.57 21.12 11.01
N ASN A 609 -14.59 21.35 10.17
CA ASN A 609 -14.72 22.62 9.46
C ASN A 609 -15.30 23.68 10.41
N ARG A 610 -14.79 24.91 10.34
CA ARG A 610 -15.21 26.03 11.21
C ARG A 610 -16.44 26.79 10.68
N GLY A 611 -16.96 26.40 9.52
CA GLY A 611 -18.33 26.64 9.08
C GLY A 611 -19.11 25.32 8.98
N THR A 612 -20.38 25.42 8.56
CA THR A 612 -21.22 24.24 8.38
C THR A 612 -20.55 23.20 7.48
N GLY A 613 -20.56 21.92 7.89
CA GLY A 613 -19.92 20.84 7.12
C GLY A 613 -20.40 20.81 5.67
N ILE A 614 -21.71 20.68 5.46
CA ILE A 614 -22.38 20.82 4.15
C ILE A 614 -23.55 21.80 4.25
N LEU A 615 -23.51 22.87 3.46
CA LEU A 615 -24.57 23.88 3.36
C LEU A 615 -25.28 23.80 2.00
N VAL A 616 -26.60 23.60 2.00
CA VAL A 616 -27.42 23.36 0.80
C VAL A 616 -28.48 24.44 0.61
N ASN A 617 -28.37 25.22 -0.46
CA ASN A 617 -29.34 26.27 -0.80
C ASN A 617 -29.92 26.04 -2.20
N THR A 618 -31.25 26.02 -2.32
CA THR A 618 -32.04 25.90 -3.55
C THR A 618 -31.56 24.75 -4.44
N SER A 619 -31.24 23.59 -3.87
CA SER A 619 -30.47 22.53 -4.55
C SER A 619 -31.05 21.14 -4.34
N GLN A 620 -30.87 20.27 -5.34
CA GLN A 620 -31.23 18.85 -5.28
C GLN A 620 -29.96 17.99 -5.13
N ALA A 621 -29.32 18.08 -3.96
CA ALA A 621 -28.09 17.34 -3.67
C ALA A 621 -28.41 15.95 -3.10
N ALA A 622 -27.73 14.92 -3.61
CA ALA A 622 -27.75 13.57 -3.05
C ALA A 622 -26.54 13.39 -2.13
N ILE A 623 -26.76 13.47 -0.81
CA ILE A 623 -25.69 13.40 0.20
C ILE A 623 -25.91 12.14 1.03
N ARG A 624 -25.31 11.03 0.61
CA ARG A 624 -25.52 9.71 1.23
C ARG A 624 -24.22 8.99 1.52
N GLU A 625 -24.20 8.14 2.54
CA GLU A 625 -23.06 7.28 2.85
C GLU A 625 -21.78 8.06 3.16
N ASN A 626 -21.89 9.23 3.78
CA ASN A 626 -20.77 10.06 4.21
C ASN A 626 -20.54 9.98 5.72
N ASN A 627 -19.36 10.39 6.15
CA ASN A 627 -18.99 10.63 7.53
C ASN A 627 -18.98 12.14 7.78
N LEU A 628 -20.03 12.68 8.39
CA LEU A 628 -20.27 14.11 8.56
C LEU A 628 -20.47 14.44 10.04
N PHE A 629 -19.40 14.87 10.72
CA PHE A 629 -19.42 15.09 12.16
C PHE A 629 -18.34 16.10 12.60
N ASP A 630 -18.54 16.70 13.77
CA ASP A 630 -17.62 17.67 14.41
C ASP A 630 -17.36 18.93 13.57
N ASN A 631 -18.35 19.37 12.79
CA ASN A 631 -18.31 20.68 12.12
C ASN A 631 -19.02 21.74 12.98
N THR A 632 -18.60 23.00 12.89
CA THR A 632 -19.16 24.10 13.67
C THR A 632 -19.64 25.21 12.73
N PRO A 633 -20.87 25.73 12.86
CA PRO A 633 -21.84 25.45 13.92
C PRO A 633 -22.68 24.18 13.74
N LEU A 634 -22.76 23.64 12.51
CA LEU A 634 -23.61 22.50 12.17
C LEU A 634 -22.88 21.53 11.25
N ASP A 635 -23.26 20.26 11.30
CA ASP A 635 -22.80 19.23 10.38
C ASP A 635 -23.45 19.41 9.01
N MET A 636 -24.76 19.65 8.96
CA MET A 636 -25.48 19.95 7.73
C MET A 636 -26.53 21.04 7.94
N ALA A 637 -26.65 21.95 6.98
CA ALA A 637 -27.76 22.88 6.92
C ALA A 637 -28.37 22.91 5.52
N ALA A 638 -29.69 23.04 5.45
CA ALA A 638 -30.45 23.19 4.22
C ALA A 638 -31.47 24.33 4.34
N ASP A 639 -32.02 24.74 3.20
CA ASP A 639 -33.09 25.73 3.17
C ASP A 639 -34.32 25.32 4.00
N SER A 640 -35.05 26.34 4.44
CA SER A 640 -36.31 26.17 5.18
C SER A 640 -37.53 25.97 4.27
N VAL A 641 -37.38 26.18 2.96
CA VAL A 641 -38.45 26.13 1.94
C VAL A 641 -37.97 25.30 0.74
N GLY A 642 -38.89 24.63 0.06
CA GLY A 642 -38.62 23.81 -1.11
C GLY A 642 -38.42 22.33 -0.79
N GLU A 643 -37.86 21.61 -1.75
CA GLU A 643 -37.59 20.18 -1.62
C GLU A 643 -36.53 19.92 -0.54
N PRO A 644 -36.70 18.89 0.31
CA PRO A 644 -35.73 18.58 1.34
C PRO A 644 -34.42 18.07 0.75
N ALA A 645 -33.30 18.48 1.34
CA ALA A 645 -32.00 17.91 1.03
C ALA A 645 -31.94 16.45 1.51
N ASP A 646 -31.34 15.58 0.70
CA ASP A 646 -31.21 14.17 1.02
C ASP A 646 -30.00 13.94 1.93
N GLY A 647 -30.25 13.58 3.20
CA GLY A 647 -29.25 13.30 4.21
C GLY A 647 -29.28 11.86 4.72
N LEU A 648 -29.86 10.93 3.95
CA LEU A 648 -30.02 9.54 4.35
C LEU A 648 -28.68 8.79 4.41
N LEU A 649 -28.59 7.81 5.30
CA LEU A 649 -27.46 6.88 5.39
C LEU A 649 -26.11 7.57 5.62
N ASN A 650 -26.09 8.72 6.30
CA ASN A 650 -24.84 9.33 6.76
C ASN A 650 -24.55 8.93 8.21
N TRP A 651 -23.26 8.94 8.56
CA TRP A 651 -22.78 8.89 9.93
C TRP A 651 -22.64 10.33 10.46
N TRP A 652 -23.36 10.64 11.53
CA TRP A 652 -23.45 11.98 12.13
C TRP A 652 -22.58 12.17 13.39
N GLY A 653 -21.70 11.21 13.67
CA GLY A 653 -20.95 11.16 14.94
C GLY A 653 -21.75 10.54 16.11
N THR A 654 -23.06 10.38 15.95
CA THR A 654 -23.98 9.84 16.97
C THR A 654 -25.15 9.12 16.30
N VAL A 655 -25.77 8.20 17.05
CA VAL A 655 -27.04 7.54 16.70
C VAL A 655 -28.21 8.07 17.52
N ARG A 656 -27.95 8.97 18.47
CA ARG A 656 -28.98 9.55 19.35
C ARG A 656 -29.69 10.67 18.61
N GLY A 657 -30.99 10.50 18.35
CA GLY A 657 -31.79 11.44 17.56
C GLY A 657 -31.68 12.89 18.02
N ALA A 658 -31.91 13.18 19.31
CA ALA A 658 -31.83 14.55 19.83
C ALA A 658 -30.44 15.21 19.64
N GLU A 659 -29.35 14.44 19.78
CA GLU A 659 -28.00 14.95 19.54
C GLU A 659 -27.76 15.19 18.05
N LEU A 660 -28.22 14.30 17.18
CA LEU A 660 -28.16 14.47 15.73
C LEU A 660 -28.92 15.72 15.28
N PHE A 661 -30.17 15.90 15.73
CA PHE A 661 -30.99 17.03 15.31
C PHE A 661 -30.45 18.37 15.81
N SER A 662 -29.72 18.39 16.92
CA SER A 662 -28.98 19.58 17.37
C SER A 662 -27.83 20.00 16.43
N ARG A 663 -27.33 19.07 15.60
CA ARG A 663 -26.21 19.28 14.66
C ARG A 663 -26.67 19.55 13.23
N ILE A 664 -27.97 19.46 12.95
CA ILE A 664 -28.51 19.73 11.62
C ILE A 664 -29.59 20.79 11.65
N SER A 665 -29.83 21.47 10.53
CA SER A 665 -30.88 22.48 10.44
C SER A 665 -31.48 22.60 9.05
N GLY A 666 -32.79 22.78 8.98
CA GLY A 666 -33.52 23.01 7.72
C GLY A 666 -34.33 21.79 7.29
N ARG A 667 -34.78 21.78 6.03
CA ARG A 667 -35.48 20.64 5.45
C ARG A 667 -34.46 19.59 4.99
N ILE A 668 -34.08 18.69 5.89
CA ILE A 668 -33.14 17.59 5.62
C ILE A 668 -33.83 16.25 5.90
N SER A 669 -33.81 15.34 4.93
CA SER A 669 -34.37 13.99 5.07
C SER A 669 -33.38 13.07 5.78
N VAL A 670 -33.74 12.56 6.98
CA VAL A 670 -32.85 11.72 7.82
C VAL A 670 -33.52 10.45 8.37
N GLY A 671 -34.41 9.81 7.61
CA GLY A 671 -35.15 8.61 8.06
C GLY A 671 -34.29 7.40 8.47
N SER A 672 -33.03 7.35 8.06
CA SER A 672 -32.07 6.34 8.53
C SER A 672 -30.66 6.91 8.59
N VAL A 673 -29.92 6.52 9.62
CA VAL A 673 -28.55 6.96 9.92
C VAL A 673 -27.62 5.75 10.00
N LEU A 674 -26.31 5.94 9.86
CA LEU A 674 -25.36 4.84 10.06
C LEU A 674 -25.09 4.60 11.56
N SER A 675 -24.82 3.35 11.94
CA SER A 675 -24.50 2.95 13.32
C SER A 675 -23.06 3.24 13.75
N ALA A 676 -22.18 3.49 12.77
CA ALA A 676 -20.76 3.75 12.89
C ALA A 676 -20.31 4.47 11.61
N PRO A 677 -19.05 4.96 11.53
CA PRO A 677 -18.54 5.53 10.28
C PRO A 677 -18.68 4.58 9.08
N TRP A 678 -18.98 5.13 7.91
CA TRP A 678 -18.86 4.43 6.63
C TRP A 678 -17.39 4.01 6.40
N PRO A 679 -17.09 2.80 5.88
CA PRO A 679 -18.02 1.77 5.40
C PRO A 679 -18.52 0.74 6.42
N GLN A 680 -18.16 0.88 7.70
CA GLN A 680 -18.49 -0.13 8.72
C GLN A 680 -19.90 0.02 9.30
N GLY A 681 -20.49 1.22 9.20
CA GLY A 681 -21.81 1.53 9.71
C GLY A 681 -22.95 0.77 9.02
N LYS A 682 -23.93 0.31 9.82
CA LYS A 682 -25.18 -0.27 9.33
C LYS A 682 -26.33 0.74 9.45
N PRO A 683 -27.33 0.73 8.55
CA PRO A 683 -28.50 1.60 8.67
C PRO A 683 -29.30 1.33 9.95
N ILE A 684 -29.61 2.39 10.69
CA ILE A 684 -30.51 2.41 11.84
C ILE A 684 -31.66 3.37 11.51
N PRO A 685 -32.93 2.92 11.56
CA PRO A 685 -34.06 3.79 11.34
C PRO A 685 -34.28 4.74 12.52
N LEU A 686 -34.60 6.00 12.23
CA LEU A 686 -35.11 6.95 13.22
C LEU A 686 -36.65 6.89 13.23
N ASN A 687 -37.26 7.05 14.41
CA ASN A 687 -38.70 7.08 14.53
C ASN A 687 -39.23 8.47 14.10
N ILE A 688 -39.39 8.65 12.79
CA ILE A 688 -39.91 9.87 12.18
C ILE A 688 -41.30 9.55 11.61
N PRO A 689 -42.38 9.98 12.26
CA PRO A 689 -43.73 9.73 11.78
C PRO A 689 -43.96 10.28 10.37
N ALA A 690 -44.91 9.67 9.66
CA ALA A 690 -45.42 10.22 8.41
C ALA A 690 -46.08 11.59 8.64
N SER A 691 -46.27 12.37 7.56
CA SER A 691 -46.94 13.67 7.65
C SER A 691 -48.36 13.54 8.21
N ASP A 692 -49.06 12.44 7.95
CA ASP A 692 -50.36 12.15 8.56
C ASP A 692 -50.17 11.56 9.96
N LEU A 693 -50.56 12.31 10.99
CA LEU A 693 -50.46 11.95 12.39
C LEU A 693 -51.79 11.41 12.95
N GLY A 694 -51.67 10.43 13.85
CA GLY A 694 -52.74 9.87 14.67
C GLY A 694 -52.35 8.54 15.31
N GLY A 695 -53.05 8.14 16.38
CA GLY A 695 -52.76 6.92 17.13
C GLY A 695 -51.75 7.12 18.26
N SER A 696 -51.15 6.04 18.76
CA SER A 696 -50.25 6.08 19.93
C SER A 696 -48.77 6.19 19.56
N ILE A 697 -48.04 7.05 20.26
CA ILE A 697 -46.58 7.16 20.24
C ILE A 697 -46.05 6.63 21.57
N SER A 698 -45.42 5.46 21.54
CA SER A 698 -44.92 4.75 22.74
C SER A 698 -43.38 4.70 22.84
N ARG A 699 -42.68 5.38 21.93
CA ARG A 699 -41.22 5.55 21.90
C ARG A 699 -40.92 6.93 21.35
N ASP A 700 -39.77 7.48 21.70
CA ASP A 700 -39.34 8.80 21.23
C ASP A 700 -39.50 8.94 19.72
N ALA A 701 -40.08 10.05 19.31
CA ALA A 701 -40.42 10.34 17.94
C ALA A 701 -40.02 11.77 17.58
N PHE A 702 -39.68 12.00 16.31
CA PHE A 702 -39.18 13.29 15.84
C PHE A 702 -40.05 13.80 14.71
N LEU A 703 -40.69 14.95 14.92
CA LEU A 703 -41.30 15.72 13.85
C LEU A 703 -40.23 16.67 13.30
N ILE A 704 -39.83 16.43 12.06
CA ILE A 704 -38.77 17.17 11.36
C ILE A 704 -39.35 18.09 10.28
N PRO A 705 -38.66 19.19 9.91
CA PRO A 705 -39.13 20.12 8.89
C PRO A 705 -39.28 19.50 7.50
N ALA A 706 -38.53 18.44 7.18
CA ALA A 706 -38.59 17.79 5.87
C ALA A 706 -39.96 17.17 5.56
N ASN A 707 -40.71 16.68 6.56
CA ASN A 707 -42.06 16.15 6.38
C ASN A 707 -43.16 17.16 6.78
N SER A 708 -42.78 18.40 7.14
CA SER A 708 -43.71 19.48 7.46
C SER A 708 -44.39 19.99 6.17
N PRO A 709 -45.71 20.28 6.18
CA PRO A 709 -46.60 20.27 7.34
C PRO A 709 -47.09 18.87 7.74
N TYR A 710 -47.20 18.62 9.04
CA TYR A 710 -47.86 17.44 9.59
C TYR A 710 -49.34 17.70 9.77
N GLN A 711 -50.20 16.72 9.49
CA GLN A 711 -51.64 16.80 9.64
C GLN A 711 -52.13 15.82 10.71
N VAL A 712 -52.70 16.33 11.80
CA VAL A 712 -53.34 15.53 12.85
C VAL A 712 -54.76 15.18 12.40
N LYS A 713 -54.94 13.96 11.90
CA LYS A 713 -56.22 13.45 11.37
C LYS A 713 -57.05 12.73 12.43
N ARG A 714 -56.38 12.25 13.47
CA ARG A 714 -56.95 11.60 14.67
C ARG A 714 -56.08 11.98 15.85
N ASP A 715 -56.61 11.81 17.06
CA ASP A 715 -55.84 12.06 18.27
C ASP A 715 -54.51 11.32 18.26
N VAL A 716 -53.46 12.03 18.67
CA VAL A 716 -52.12 11.49 18.87
C VAL A 716 -51.90 11.34 20.37
N VAL A 717 -51.77 10.10 20.85
CA VAL A 717 -51.58 9.80 22.27
C VAL A 717 -50.11 9.50 22.53
N ILE A 718 -49.46 10.31 23.36
CA ILE A 718 -48.06 10.11 23.79
C ILE A 718 -48.09 9.39 25.13
N ASP A 719 -47.50 8.20 25.18
CA ASP A 719 -47.57 7.30 26.32
C ASP A 719 -46.26 6.49 26.49
N GLY A 720 -46.16 5.69 27.55
CA GLY A 720 -45.02 4.78 27.79
C GLY A 720 -43.69 5.47 28.08
N GLY A 721 -43.72 6.71 28.57
CA GLY A 721 -42.56 7.55 28.84
C GLY A 721 -41.94 8.20 27.61
N ALA A 722 -42.60 8.14 26.44
CA ALA A 722 -42.07 8.66 25.19
C ALA A 722 -42.01 10.20 25.16
N ILE A 723 -41.02 10.74 24.44
CA ILE A 723 -40.91 12.17 24.13
C ILE A 723 -41.18 12.40 22.64
N LEU A 724 -42.14 13.26 22.33
CA LEU A 724 -42.33 13.80 20.99
C LEU A 724 -41.49 15.07 20.83
N HIS A 725 -40.36 14.95 20.12
CA HIS A 725 -39.52 16.08 19.77
C HIS A 725 -40.04 16.74 18.50
N ILE A 726 -40.22 18.06 18.54
CA ILE A 726 -40.74 18.87 17.43
C ILE A 726 -39.69 19.92 17.09
N GLU A 727 -39.05 19.73 15.94
CA GLU A 727 -37.90 20.51 15.50
C GLU A 727 -38.28 21.93 15.01
N PRO A 728 -37.33 22.89 15.01
CA PRO A 728 -37.58 24.26 14.55
C PRO A 728 -38.16 24.35 13.14
N GLY A 729 -39.24 25.13 12.99
CA GLY A 729 -39.91 25.37 11.70
C GLY A 729 -40.91 24.28 11.28
N VAL A 730 -41.22 23.33 12.15
CA VAL A 730 -42.31 22.37 11.92
C VAL A 730 -43.66 23.06 12.04
N GLU A 731 -44.56 22.74 11.10
CA GLU A 731 -45.96 23.14 11.09
C GLU A 731 -46.83 21.90 11.33
N ILE A 732 -47.78 22.02 12.25
CA ILE A 732 -48.74 21.00 12.62
C ILE A 732 -50.15 21.55 12.40
N ARG A 733 -50.90 20.87 11.55
CA ARG A 733 -52.26 21.20 11.11
C ARG A 733 -53.25 20.22 11.71
N TYR A 734 -54.21 20.71 12.49
CA TYR A 734 -55.22 19.88 13.13
C TYR A 734 -56.51 19.84 12.31
N ASP A 735 -57.04 18.63 12.10
CA ASP A 735 -58.42 18.44 11.64
C ASP A 735 -59.41 18.69 12.80
N PRO A 736 -60.69 18.98 12.52
CA PRO A 736 -61.69 19.20 13.56
C PRO A 736 -61.76 18.04 14.56
N HIS A 737 -61.94 18.37 15.84
CA HIS A 737 -62.05 17.40 16.94
C HIS A 737 -60.82 16.50 17.16
N THR A 738 -59.62 16.97 16.80
CA THR A 738 -58.37 16.24 17.07
C THR A 738 -57.48 16.96 18.08
N SER A 739 -56.61 16.22 18.76
CA SER A 739 -55.63 16.74 19.74
C SER A 739 -54.36 15.89 19.84
N ILE A 740 -53.26 16.50 20.30
CA ILE A 740 -52.12 15.75 20.85
C ILE A 740 -52.33 15.61 22.36
N ILE A 741 -52.46 14.39 22.84
CA ILE A 741 -52.78 14.04 24.22
C ILE A 741 -51.56 13.38 24.85
N VAL A 742 -51.08 13.92 25.97
CA VAL A 742 -49.97 13.36 26.74
C VAL A 742 -50.52 12.63 27.95
N GLU A 743 -50.34 11.31 27.98
CA GLU A 743 -50.68 10.45 29.11
C GLU A 743 -49.46 10.24 30.01
N ASP A 744 -48.58 9.29 29.71
CA ASP A 744 -47.25 9.13 30.35
C ASP A 744 -46.15 9.46 29.34
N GLY A 745 -45.75 10.72 29.24
CA GLY A 745 -44.72 11.16 28.28
C GLY A 745 -44.51 12.66 28.30
N ALA A 746 -43.89 13.22 27.25
CA ALA A 746 -43.72 14.67 27.11
C ALA A 746 -43.69 15.13 25.65
N VAL A 747 -43.88 16.42 25.44
CA VAL A 747 -43.67 17.11 24.17
C VAL A 747 -42.55 18.12 24.34
N GLU A 748 -41.55 18.06 23.48
CA GLU A 748 -40.47 19.05 23.40
C GLU A 748 -40.55 19.77 22.05
N ALA A 749 -41.21 20.93 22.04
CA ALA A 749 -41.30 21.80 20.88
C ALA A 749 -40.30 22.95 21.00
N LEU A 750 -39.17 22.84 20.29
CA LEU A 750 -38.03 23.73 20.42
C LEU A 750 -37.86 24.55 19.15
N GLY A 751 -38.73 25.54 18.95
CA GLY A 751 -38.59 26.50 17.85
C GLY A 751 -37.43 27.47 18.05
N THR A 752 -37.19 28.30 17.03
CA THR A 752 -36.34 29.50 17.11
C THR A 752 -37.12 30.75 16.70
N SER A 753 -36.59 31.94 16.98
CA SER A 753 -37.27 33.20 16.65
C SER A 753 -37.51 33.38 15.15
N ASP A 754 -36.63 32.84 14.30
CA ASP A 754 -36.72 32.84 12.84
C ASP A 754 -37.54 31.65 12.30
N ARG A 755 -37.58 30.53 13.03
CA ARG A 755 -38.26 29.29 12.66
C ARG A 755 -39.09 28.74 13.83
N PRO A 756 -40.21 29.40 14.16
CA PRO A 756 -41.07 28.92 15.22
C PRO A 756 -41.76 27.61 14.84
N VAL A 757 -42.14 26.83 15.85
CA VAL A 757 -43.06 25.69 15.65
C VAL A 757 -44.48 26.22 15.57
N LEU A 758 -45.24 25.85 14.54
CA LEU A 758 -46.59 26.36 14.30
C LEU A 758 -47.64 25.27 14.56
N PHE A 759 -48.58 25.54 15.47
CA PHE A 759 -49.76 24.75 15.73
C PHE A 759 -50.99 25.52 15.21
N THR A 760 -51.69 24.97 14.22
CA THR A 760 -52.80 25.65 13.51
C THR A 760 -53.84 24.66 13.01
N ALA A 761 -55.01 25.12 12.58
CA ALA A 761 -56.02 24.27 11.95
C ALA A 761 -55.67 23.95 10.47
N SER A 762 -56.18 22.84 9.93
CA SER A 762 -55.96 22.42 8.53
C SER A 762 -56.81 23.17 7.49
N GLY A 763 -57.85 23.89 7.92
CA GLY A 763 -58.76 24.62 7.02
C GLY A 763 -58.13 25.83 6.32
N GLN A 764 -58.65 26.21 5.13
CA GLN A 764 -58.15 27.35 4.34
C GLN A 764 -58.44 28.72 4.95
N SER A 765 -59.45 28.83 5.81
CA SER A 765 -59.83 30.07 6.50
C SER A 765 -60.24 29.75 7.93
N PRO A 766 -59.26 29.39 8.77
CA PRO A 766 -59.54 28.90 10.12
C PRO A 766 -60.02 30.03 11.02
N THR A 767 -61.02 29.72 11.84
CA THR A 767 -61.54 30.59 12.90
C THR A 767 -61.11 30.03 14.27
N PRO A 768 -61.10 30.84 15.33
CA PRO A 768 -60.96 30.32 16.70
C PRO A 768 -61.90 29.12 16.92
N GLY A 769 -61.41 28.03 17.52
CA GLY A 769 -62.19 26.80 17.76
C GLY A 769 -62.26 25.82 16.58
N SER A 770 -61.44 25.98 15.54
CA SER A 770 -61.43 25.09 14.36
C SER A 770 -60.99 23.66 14.67
N TYR A 771 -60.29 23.44 15.78
CA TYR A 771 -59.91 22.15 16.33
C TYR A 771 -59.99 22.18 17.86
N SER A 772 -59.94 21.02 18.52
CA SER A 772 -60.18 20.93 19.97
C SER A 772 -59.02 21.51 20.78
N THR A 773 -58.02 20.70 21.11
CA THR A 773 -56.86 21.14 21.91
C THR A 773 -55.58 20.92 21.12
N ALA A 774 -54.65 21.89 21.11
CA ALA A 774 -53.36 21.64 20.46
C ALA A 774 -52.57 20.60 21.25
N ILE A 775 -52.32 20.87 22.53
CA ILE A 775 -51.71 19.92 23.46
C ILE A 775 -52.54 19.77 24.74
N HIS A 776 -52.91 18.54 25.09
CA HIS A 776 -53.57 18.20 26.34
C HIS A 776 -52.64 17.35 27.22
N LEU A 777 -52.17 17.90 28.34
CA LEU A 777 -51.40 17.15 29.34
C LEU A 777 -52.37 16.47 30.32
N ALA A 778 -52.80 15.25 29.97
CA ALA A 778 -53.99 14.60 30.50
C ALA A 778 -53.74 13.71 31.73
N LYS A 779 -52.53 13.16 31.92
CA LYS A 779 -52.18 12.32 33.09
C LYS A 779 -50.82 12.71 33.69
N PRO A 780 -50.52 12.31 34.95
CA PRO A 780 -49.22 12.51 35.56
C PRO A 780 -48.08 11.83 34.77
N THR A 781 -46.99 12.56 34.55
CA THR A 781 -45.79 12.09 33.83
C THR A 781 -44.53 12.48 34.60
N LYS A 782 -43.44 11.72 34.41
CA LYS A 782 -42.11 12.07 34.93
C LYS A 782 -41.32 13.00 34.02
N ALA A 783 -41.63 13.02 32.73
CA ALA A 783 -41.01 13.89 31.75
C ALA A 783 -41.72 15.25 31.73
N ASN A 784 -40.98 16.34 31.54
CA ASN A 784 -41.56 17.68 31.51
C ASN A 784 -41.66 18.18 30.07
N SER A 785 -42.85 18.64 29.67
CA SER A 785 -43.02 19.23 28.35
C SER A 785 -42.43 20.65 28.27
N ILE A 786 -41.86 20.99 27.12
CA ILE A 786 -41.21 22.28 26.86
C ILE A 786 -41.77 22.84 25.55
N PHE A 787 -42.20 24.09 25.58
CA PHE A 787 -42.66 24.85 24.42
C PHE A 787 -41.87 26.15 24.34
N ARG A 788 -41.01 26.24 23.33
CA ARG A 788 -40.16 27.40 23.10
C ARG A 788 -40.31 27.90 21.67
N TYR A 789 -40.50 29.21 21.47
CA TYR A 789 -40.73 29.78 20.13
C TYR A 789 -41.85 29.06 19.37
N CYS A 790 -42.96 28.79 20.06
CA CYS A 790 -44.14 28.15 19.46
C CYS A 790 -45.21 29.19 19.15
N VAL A 791 -45.95 28.97 18.07
CA VAL A 791 -47.15 29.74 17.71
C VAL A 791 -48.35 28.81 17.81
N PHE A 792 -49.29 29.13 18.70
CA PHE A 792 -50.55 28.40 18.85
C PHE A 792 -51.69 29.29 18.39
N LYS A 793 -52.42 28.85 17.35
CA LYS A 793 -53.58 29.58 16.84
C LYS A 793 -54.74 28.70 16.42
N TYR A 794 -55.95 29.26 16.53
CA TYR A 794 -57.23 28.70 16.08
C TYR A 794 -57.72 27.45 16.83
N ALA A 795 -57.14 27.12 17.98
CA ALA A 795 -57.65 26.05 18.84
C ALA A 795 -58.93 26.48 19.56
N ASP A 796 -59.68 25.52 20.10
CA ASP A 796 -60.62 25.79 21.18
C ASP A 796 -59.83 26.13 22.46
N ILE A 797 -58.89 25.26 22.82
CA ILE A 797 -57.89 25.47 23.88
C ILE A 797 -56.49 25.23 23.31
N ALA A 798 -55.58 26.20 23.35
CA ALA A 798 -54.23 25.95 22.83
C ALA A 798 -53.45 24.95 23.72
N LEU A 799 -53.43 25.17 25.03
CA LEU A 799 -52.75 24.29 25.99
C LEU A 799 -53.67 23.94 27.16
N ASP A 800 -54.18 22.70 27.22
CA ASP A 800 -54.93 22.18 28.38
C ASP A 800 -53.97 21.39 29.29
N ILE A 801 -53.69 21.92 30.47
CA ILE A 801 -52.71 21.41 31.42
C ILE A 801 -53.46 20.84 32.62
N SER A 802 -53.76 19.54 32.57
CA SER A 802 -54.37 18.81 33.67
C SER A 802 -53.35 18.28 34.68
N PHE A 803 -52.13 17.99 34.23
CA PHE A 803 -51.01 17.53 35.06
C PHE A 803 -49.67 18.10 34.54
N GLY A 804 -48.64 18.11 35.41
CA GLY A 804 -47.27 18.51 35.05
C GLY A 804 -46.92 19.97 35.36
N SER A 805 -45.74 20.40 34.90
CA SER A 805 -45.20 21.75 35.12
C SER A 805 -44.41 22.25 33.90
N PRO A 806 -45.07 22.33 32.72
CA PRO A 806 -44.36 22.61 31.48
C PRO A 806 -43.72 24.00 31.49
N GLU A 807 -42.65 24.13 30.71
CA GLU A 807 -42.09 25.43 30.35
C GLU A 807 -42.77 25.95 29.09
N ILE A 808 -43.29 27.17 29.16
CA ILE A 808 -43.89 27.89 28.03
C ILE A 808 -43.16 29.22 27.92
N SER A 809 -42.20 29.29 27.01
CA SER A 809 -41.30 30.44 26.90
C SER A 809 -41.19 30.94 25.46
N TRP A 810 -41.14 32.25 25.26
CA TRP A 810 -41.11 32.85 23.90
C TRP A 810 -42.21 32.32 22.98
N CYS A 811 -43.43 32.13 23.48
CA CYS A 811 -44.54 31.64 22.67
C CYS A 811 -45.49 32.77 22.24
N HIS A 812 -46.19 32.54 21.13
CA HIS A 812 -47.25 33.41 20.66
C HIS A 812 -48.57 32.64 20.64
N ILE A 813 -49.48 32.99 21.54
CA ILE A 813 -50.73 32.27 21.76
C ILE A 813 -51.87 33.20 21.37
N THR A 814 -52.49 32.94 20.22
CA THR A 814 -53.38 33.91 19.56
C THR A 814 -54.60 33.28 18.92
N LYS A 815 -55.73 34.00 18.87
CA LYS A 815 -56.95 33.59 18.14
C LYS A 815 -57.49 32.21 18.53
N ASN A 816 -57.50 31.89 19.82
CA ASN A 816 -58.11 30.66 20.36
C ASN A 816 -59.50 30.96 20.93
N ALA A 817 -60.45 30.00 20.85
CA ALA A 817 -61.87 30.28 21.10
C ALA A 817 -62.26 30.35 22.58
N GLN A 818 -61.70 29.48 23.43
CA GLN A 818 -62.00 29.40 24.86
C GLN A 818 -60.84 29.86 25.72
N ASN A 819 -59.66 29.28 25.53
CA ASN A 819 -58.50 29.57 26.37
C ASN A 819 -57.19 29.51 25.56
N GLY A 820 -56.25 30.40 25.86
CA GLY A 820 -54.86 30.20 25.47
C GLY A 820 -54.22 29.07 26.27
N VAL A 821 -54.21 29.20 27.60
CA VAL A 821 -53.69 28.18 28.53
C VAL A 821 -54.71 27.91 29.62
N PHE A 822 -55.09 26.64 29.80
CA PHE A 822 -55.96 26.21 30.90
C PHE A 822 -55.16 25.38 31.91
N CYS A 823 -54.92 25.95 33.09
CA CYS A 823 -54.29 25.28 34.23
C CYS A 823 -55.35 24.65 35.15
N ARG A 824 -55.30 23.33 35.35
CA ARG A 824 -56.21 22.57 36.23
C ARG A 824 -55.46 21.91 37.39
N ASN A 825 -56.19 21.33 38.33
CA ASN A 825 -55.63 20.55 39.44
C ASN A 825 -54.51 21.33 40.19
N ASP A 826 -53.35 20.74 40.44
CA ASP A 826 -52.22 21.33 41.19
C ASP A 826 -51.02 21.75 40.30
N VAL A 827 -51.28 21.97 39.02
CA VAL A 827 -50.24 22.23 38.00
C VAL A 827 -49.48 23.52 38.25
N ALA A 828 -48.21 23.56 37.85
CA ALA A 828 -47.31 24.67 38.11
C ALA A 828 -46.46 25.07 36.88
N PRO A 829 -47.09 25.42 35.73
CA PRO A 829 -46.32 25.79 34.55
C PRO A 829 -45.55 27.10 34.75
N ARG A 830 -44.45 27.24 34.02
CA ARG A 830 -43.66 28.48 33.96
C ARG A 830 -43.90 29.16 32.62
N ILE A 831 -44.51 30.35 32.66
CA ILE A 831 -44.94 31.09 31.48
C ILE A 831 -44.18 32.41 31.44
N SER A 832 -43.32 32.58 30.42
CA SER A 832 -42.49 33.79 30.32
C SER A 832 -42.18 34.22 28.90
N TYR A 833 -41.85 35.50 28.72
CA TYR A 833 -41.46 36.08 27.44
C TYR A 833 -42.42 35.77 26.29
N SER A 834 -43.70 35.56 26.59
CA SER A 834 -44.72 35.14 25.61
C SER A 834 -45.72 36.27 25.37
N THR A 835 -46.35 36.26 24.20
CA THR A 835 -47.42 37.20 23.85
C THR A 835 -48.73 36.46 23.68
N PHE A 836 -49.72 36.85 24.48
CA PHE A 836 -51.10 36.39 24.42
C PHE A 836 -51.94 37.48 23.78
N GLU A 837 -52.50 37.22 22.59
CA GLU A 837 -53.35 38.22 21.93
C GLU A 837 -54.58 37.66 21.23
N GLU A 838 -55.67 38.42 21.21
CA GLU A 838 -56.89 38.08 20.43
C GLU A 838 -57.47 36.69 20.78
N ASN A 839 -57.25 36.20 22.00
CA ASN A 839 -57.93 35.00 22.51
C ASN A 839 -59.32 35.39 23.00
N THR A 840 -60.33 34.56 22.73
CA THR A 840 -61.73 34.84 23.06
C THR A 840 -62.25 33.91 24.15
N GLY A 841 -63.54 34.02 24.50
CA GLY A 841 -64.20 33.09 25.42
C GLY A 841 -63.80 33.33 26.88
N GLU A 842 -63.09 32.39 27.49
CA GLU A 842 -62.65 32.47 28.89
C GLU A 842 -61.29 33.18 29.06
N GLY A 843 -60.68 33.63 27.97
CA GLY A 843 -59.54 34.54 27.99
C GLY A 843 -58.19 33.91 27.66
N ALA A 844 -57.09 34.63 27.96
CA ALA A 844 -55.75 34.13 27.63
C ALA A 844 -55.30 33.00 28.56
N ILE A 845 -55.48 33.11 29.88
CA ILE A 845 -55.09 32.07 30.83
C ILE A 845 -56.17 31.87 31.89
N LYS A 846 -56.65 30.63 32.05
CA LYS A 846 -57.58 30.24 33.12
C LYS A 846 -56.92 29.26 34.08
N CYS A 847 -57.10 29.51 35.37
CA CYS A 847 -56.51 28.72 36.45
C CYS A 847 -57.60 28.28 37.43
N VAL A 848 -57.75 26.97 37.65
CA VAL A 848 -58.73 26.38 38.57
C VAL A 848 -58.04 25.40 39.53
N GLY A 849 -58.77 24.95 40.56
CA GLY A 849 -58.27 23.92 41.49
C GLY A 849 -57.22 24.47 42.45
N MET A 850 -56.07 23.80 42.55
CA MET A 850 -54.90 24.22 43.33
C MET A 850 -53.74 24.69 42.42
N SER A 851 -54.04 25.11 41.18
CA SER A 851 -53.03 25.45 40.18
C SER A 851 -52.23 26.68 40.61
N ARG A 852 -50.92 26.65 40.35
CA ARG A 852 -49.95 27.66 40.84
C ARG A 852 -48.96 28.06 39.75
N PRO A 853 -49.44 28.52 38.58
CA PRO A 853 -48.54 28.94 37.51
C PRO A 853 -47.70 30.16 37.94
N LYS A 854 -46.50 30.25 37.38
CA LYS A 854 -45.67 31.46 37.41
C LYS A 854 -45.73 32.14 36.06
N ILE A 855 -46.27 33.33 36.02
CA ILE A 855 -46.61 34.05 34.80
C ILE A 855 -45.89 35.39 34.88
N ASN A 856 -44.71 35.50 34.28
CA ASN A 856 -43.89 36.70 34.40
C ASN A 856 -43.27 37.10 33.06
N PHE A 857 -43.08 38.40 32.83
CA PHE A 857 -42.43 38.93 31.63
C PHE A 857 -43.19 38.61 30.33
N ASN A 858 -44.52 38.64 30.35
CA ASN A 858 -45.36 38.41 29.18
C ASN A 858 -46.10 39.68 28.73
N ASN A 859 -46.63 39.64 27.51
CA ASN A 859 -47.52 40.66 26.95
C ASN A 859 -48.94 40.10 26.79
N PHE A 860 -49.93 40.80 27.34
CA PHE A 860 -51.36 40.51 27.15
C PHE A 860 -52.00 41.64 26.34
N LEU A 861 -52.67 41.29 25.24
CA LEU A 861 -53.10 42.24 24.22
C LEU A 861 -54.45 41.85 23.61
N ARG A 862 -55.47 42.71 23.71
CA ARG A 862 -56.74 42.54 22.97
C ARG A 862 -57.38 41.15 23.17
N ASN A 863 -57.23 40.53 24.34
CA ASN A 863 -57.98 39.31 24.66
C ASN A 863 -59.44 39.69 24.97
N GLU A 864 -60.39 38.94 24.44
CA GLU A 864 -61.81 39.17 24.68
C GLU A 864 -62.17 38.67 26.08
N ILE A 865 -62.97 39.45 26.80
CA ILE A 865 -63.48 39.16 28.15
C ILE A 865 -62.39 39.24 29.24
N THR A 866 -61.32 38.44 29.18
CA THR A 866 -60.25 38.44 30.19
C THR A 866 -58.85 38.13 29.67
N ASP A 867 -57.85 38.77 30.26
CA ASP A 867 -56.45 38.33 30.16
C ASP A 867 -56.18 37.14 31.08
N ILE A 868 -56.76 37.13 32.29
CA ILE A 868 -56.57 36.03 33.24
C ILE A 868 -57.82 35.77 34.09
N GLN A 869 -58.09 34.48 34.35
CA GLN A 869 -59.10 34.04 35.32
C GLN A 869 -58.43 33.19 36.41
N ALA A 870 -58.41 33.71 37.65
CA ALA A 870 -57.80 33.08 38.82
C ALA A 870 -58.86 32.51 39.78
N PHE A 871 -59.27 31.26 39.54
CA PHE A 871 -60.14 30.44 40.40
C PHE A 871 -59.37 29.32 41.11
N SER A 872 -58.07 29.52 41.34
CA SER A 872 -57.25 28.62 42.14
C SER A 872 -57.41 28.94 43.61
N SER A 873 -57.41 27.91 44.47
CA SER A 873 -57.31 28.05 45.92
C SER A 873 -55.90 28.44 46.38
N ILE A 874 -54.91 28.45 45.47
CA ILE A 874 -53.53 28.89 45.70
C ILE A 874 -53.28 30.22 45.00
N ARG A 875 -52.55 31.12 45.67
CA ARG A 875 -52.18 32.41 45.12
C ARG A 875 -51.29 32.26 43.87
N ILE A 876 -51.70 32.91 42.78
CA ILE A 876 -50.98 32.93 41.50
C ILE A 876 -49.99 34.10 41.45
N ASP A 877 -48.78 33.85 40.97
CA ASP A 877 -47.81 34.92 40.66
C ASP A 877 -47.91 35.30 39.18
N ALA A 878 -48.55 36.44 38.93
CA ALA A 878 -48.67 37.08 37.62
C ALA A 878 -47.97 38.45 37.59
N SER A 879 -46.91 38.61 38.37
CA SER A 879 -46.16 39.86 38.42
C SER A 879 -45.29 40.05 37.18
N ARG A 880 -44.88 41.29 36.93
CA ARG A 880 -43.95 41.68 35.85
C ARG A 880 -44.45 41.32 34.46
N ASN A 881 -45.75 41.33 34.23
CA ASN A 881 -46.34 41.30 32.89
C ASN A 881 -46.77 42.70 32.45
N TRP A 882 -46.91 42.89 31.15
CA TRP A 882 -47.57 44.03 30.55
C TRP A 882 -48.99 43.65 30.13
N TRP A 883 -49.97 44.43 30.58
CA TRP A 883 -51.41 44.15 30.47
C TRP A 883 -52.11 45.08 29.47
N GLY A 884 -51.44 45.41 28.36
CA GLY A 884 -51.94 46.34 27.33
C GLY A 884 -51.90 47.84 27.70
N SER A 885 -51.92 48.18 28.99
CA SER A 885 -51.88 49.56 29.50
C SER A 885 -51.09 49.68 30.81
N SER A 886 -50.77 50.91 31.23
CA SER A 886 -50.15 51.20 32.52
C SER A 886 -50.82 52.42 33.17
N ALA A 887 -51.62 52.28 34.23
CA ALA A 887 -51.91 51.05 35.00
C ALA A 887 -52.78 50.03 34.23
N PRO A 888 -52.70 48.72 34.57
CA PRO A 888 -53.53 47.67 33.98
C PRO A 888 -55.03 47.97 34.12
N ASP A 889 -55.81 47.60 33.10
CA ASP A 889 -57.26 47.54 33.23
C ASP A 889 -57.64 46.31 34.07
N ASP A 890 -58.10 46.55 35.29
CA ASP A 890 -58.41 45.48 36.24
C ASP A 890 -59.65 44.66 35.82
N SER A 891 -60.47 45.16 34.89
CA SER A 891 -61.66 44.45 34.40
C SER A 891 -61.33 43.17 33.62
N GLY A 892 -60.14 43.11 33.01
CA GLY A 892 -59.63 41.92 32.30
C GLY A 892 -59.02 40.86 33.22
N ILE A 893 -59.00 41.07 34.55
CA ILE A 893 -58.34 40.17 35.51
C ILE A 893 -59.38 39.68 36.52
N PHE A 894 -59.97 38.51 36.26
CA PHE A 894 -60.95 37.92 37.18
C PHE A 894 -60.28 37.15 38.33
N ARG A 895 -60.79 37.39 39.54
CA ARG A 895 -60.24 36.85 40.79
C ARG A 895 -61.38 36.27 41.61
N GLN A 896 -61.21 35.05 42.14
CA GLN A 896 -62.16 34.48 43.09
C GLN A 896 -62.18 35.26 44.43
N ASN A 897 -61.00 35.67 44.89
CA ASN A 897 -60.77 36.50 46.08
C ASN A 897 -59.69 37.56 45.74
N GLU A 898 -59.71 38.74 46.37
CA GLU A 898 -58.77 39.84 46.05
C GLU A 898 -57.28 39.45 46.14
N ASP A 899 -56.92 38.54 47.06
CA ASP A 899 -55.55 38.04 47.25
C ASP A 899 -55.17 36.85 46.35
N GLY A 900 -56.09 36.36 45.51
CA GLY A 900 -55.92 35.14 44.71
C GLY A 900 -54.86 35.23 43.61
N ILE A 901 -54.48 36.44 43.20
CA ILE A 901 -53.45 36.67 42.19
C ILE A 901 -52.62 37.93 42.49
N SER A 902 -51.30 37.82 42.33
CA SER A 902 -50.38 38.96 42.44
C SER A 902 -49.99 39.48 41.07
N ILE A 903 -50.42 40.69 40.72
CA ILE A 903 -50.06 41.35 39.44
C ILE A 903 -49.01 42.47 39.62
N LYS A 904 -48.70 42.84 40.87
CA LYS A 904 -47.72 43.89 41.19
C LYS A 904 -46.33 43.30 41.46
N PRO A 905 -45.25 43.94 40.98
CA PRO A 905 -45.24 45.09 40.07
C PRO A 905 -45.61 44.68 38.63
N TRP A 906 -46.38 45.47 37.90
CA TRP A 906 -46.60 45.29 36.45
C TRP A 906 -45.54 46.06 35.63
N LEU A 907 -45.39 45.72 34.34
CA LEU A 907 -44.51 46.43 33.42
C LEU A 907 -45.18 47.71 32.89
N LYS A 908 -44.42 48.80 32.78
CA LYS A 908 -44.92 50.10 32.29
C LYS A 908 -45.04 50.19 30.77
N ALA A 909 -44.39 49.27 30.06
CA ALA A 909 -44.33 49.18 28.61
C ALA A 909 -44.33 47.69 28.22
N PRO A 910 -44.64 47.35 26.95
CA PRO A 910 -44.53 45.98 26.47
C PRO A 910 -43.17 45.36 26.80
N GLN A 911 -43.16 44.08 27.18
CA GLN A 911 -41.93 43.31 27.27
C GLN A 911 -41.34 43.16 25.86
N ALA A 912 -40.18 43.78 25.64
CA ALA A 912 -39.53 43.84 24.33
C ALA A 912 -39.04 42.47 23.84
N ASP A 913 -38.60 41.62 24.78
CA ASP A 913 -38.10 40.28 24.48
C ASP A 913 -39.23 39.23 24.30
N ALA A 914 -40.49 39.62 24.50
CA ALA A 914 -41.59 38.69 24.38
C ALA A 914 -41.87 38.37 22.90
N PHE A 915 -41.93 37.09 22.57
CA PHE A 915 -42.18 36.64 21.21
C PHE A 915 -43.64 36.89 20.81
N ALA A 916 -43.85 37.40 19.59
CA ALA A 916 -45.17 37.75 19.07
C ALA A 916 -45.35 37.27 17.62
N GLY A 917 -44.79 36.10 17.28
CA GLY A 917 -44.80 35.55 15.92
C GLY A 917 -43.77 36.18 14.98
N ARG A 918 -43.77 35.76 13.70
CA ARG A 918 -42.93 36.36 12.65
C ARG A 918 -43.35 37.81 12.39
N LYS A 919 -42.37 38.71 12.20
CA LYS A 919 -42.62 40.13 11.87
C LYS A 919 -43.36 40.32 10.52
N ASP A 920 -43.27 39.36 9.61
CA ASP A 920 -43.83 39.47 8.24
C ASP A 920 -45.37 39.40 8.15
N GLU A 921 -46.09 39.06 9.22
CA GLU A 921 -47.56 39.11 9.22
C GLU A 921 -48.13 40.51 9.57
N ARG A 922 -47.29 41.49 9.98
CA ARG A 922 -47.76 42.79 10.48
C ARG A 922 -47.53 44.00 9.56
N ASP A 923 -46.76 43.89 8.47
CA ASP A 923 -46.32 45.06 7.68
C ASP A 923 -46.67 45.08 6.17
N LEU A 924 -47.61 44.25 5.70
CA LEU A 924 -48.03 44.29 4.28
C LEU A 924 -49.49 44.68 4.01
N ARG A 925 -50.26 45.08 5.03
CA ARG A 925 -51.60 45.67 4.83
C ARG A 925 -51.94 46.72 5.88
N ARG A 926 -51.44 47.94 5.67
CA ARG A 926 -52.17 49.22 5.81
C ARG A 926 -51.26 50.34 5.28
N PRO A 927 -51.81 51.36 4.60
CA PRO A 927 -51.04 52.43 3.99
C PRO A 927 -50.26 53.27 5.00
#